data_AF-A0A7G7YN10-F1
#
_entry.id   AF-A0A7G7YN10-F1
#
_cell.length_a   1.000
_cell.length_b   1.000
_cell.length_c   1.000
_cell.angle_alpha   90.00
_cell.angle_beta   90.00
_cell.angle_gamma   90.00
#
_symmetry.space_group_name_H-M   'P 1'
#
loop_
_entity.id
_entity.type
_entity.pdbx_description
1 polymer ?
#
loop_
_entity_poly.entity_id
_entity_poly.type
_entity_poly.pdbx_seq_one_letter_code
_entity_poly.pdbx_strand_id
1 'polypeptide(L)'
;MSATYRLQLRGPGSDPAQAFTFADAEKHIEYFAKLGISHLYLSPVLTAPADSTHNYDVIDPTTVNPELGGIEGLRSLADAAHRVGIKLLLDIVPNHVGVDTPRLNSWWWDVLKNGQDSEFAEYFDIDWSEENGAGGRLGLPILGSEEDTAALEVDRDAGVLRYYEHEFPLAPGTEEGTPQHVHDRQHYRLMYWRDGTINYRRFFSINGLAGLRQEDPIVFEHTHRILNQLIAANVIDGVRVDHPDGLADPFGYLEHLRNLIGEERWLLVEKILGVTEPLDPRLRVDGTTGYDALREFDGVFVNRPVVKKFDALAEKWTGSQWDNAAFEAAEIELKADVARSELAAEVHRLARAVRNDNWSTSGENVSDDMLEETLVGLIAAMPVYRADYQSLSRVTSTVIASMVIEYPERADALDLISTALLSFGEANTRFAQVCGAVMAKGVEDTAFYRGSRLVSLQEVGGAPGRFGVSPAEYHMLQAERARLWPRTMTTLTTHDTKRGEDVRSRISELTEAFDEFAELCEKIPYEDGMTCHFLLQNIIGVWPTDGVVSANLRERLHDYAEKAMREAGVHTTWFDNNEEFERSIHRWVDSVIDDYGDDVTDLVKIIDAGGTVIANSKKLIQLMSPGIPDIYQGTEFFTDSLVDPDNRRPVDYEQRMDAIERVSRGDIRNKDDERINLIAKALRVRTNHNLDEASYLPVMAQGELCRAVLGMMRGNSVITLVTRRPLTVERAGGWGDTTITLPDGLWEDQLTSGSMWQGEVKATDLFSERGQVLLTKLA
;
A
#
# COMPACT_ATOMS: atom_id res chain seq x y z
N MET A 1 -16.31 17.29 3.60
CA MET A 1 -15.80 16.02 4.15
C MET A 1 -14.64 16.37 5.08
N SER A 2 -14.64 15.91 6.33
CA SER A 2 -13.55 16.26 7.26
C SER A 2 -12.38 15.28 7.15
N ALA A 3 -12.62 14.01 7.44
CA ALA A 3 -11.66 12.92 7.36
C ALA A 3 -12.35 11.56 7.19
N THR A 4 -11.58 10.58 6.72
CA THR A 4 -11.89 9.15 6.81
C THR A 4 -11.17 8.51 8.01
N TYR A 5 -11.72 7.42 8.52
CA TYR A 5 -11.08 6.56 9.52
C TYR A 5 -11.14 5.11 9.04
N ARG A 6 -9.98 4.51 8.71
CA ARG A 6 -9.88 3.12 8.21
C ARG A 6 -10.03 2.12 9.34
N LEU A 7 -10.98 1.20 9.20
CA LEU A 7 -11.23 0.08 10.12
C LEU A 7 -10.90 -1.25 9.44
N GLN A 8 -10.04 -2.04 10.09
CA GLN A 8 -9.72 -3.42 9.75
C GLN A 8 -10.74 -4.33 10.44
N LEU A 9 -11.77 -4.75 9.70
CA LEU A 9 -12.81 -5.63 10.20
C LEU A 9 -12.33 -7.08 10.18
N ARG A 10 -12.59 -7.82 11.26
CA ARG A 10 -12.24 -9.23 11.40
C ARG A 10 -13.33 -10.02 12.10
N GLY A 11 -13.55 -11.23 11.60
CA GLY A 11 -14.46 -12.19 12.19
C GLY A 11 -13.91 -12.85 13.45
N PRO A 12 -14.77 -13.44 14.29
CA PRO A 12 -14.33 -14.28 15.40
C PRO A 12 -13.65 -15.58 14.94
N GLY A 13 -13.88 -16.03 13.70
CA GLY A 13 -13.23 -17.21 13.12
C GLY A 13 -11.71 -17.05 12.89
N SER A 14 -11.20 -15.82 12.70
CA SER A 14 -9.76 -15.59 12.47
C SER A 14 -8.95 -15.67 13.75
N ASP A 15 -9.37 -14.90 14.76
CA ASP A 15 -8.86 -14.95 16.12
C ASP A 15 -9.89 -14.22 17.02
N PRO A 16 -10.60 -14.92 17.92
CA PRO A 16 -11.58 -14.29 18.81
C PRO A 16 -11.03 -13.13 19.64
N ALA A 17 -9.72 -13.12 19.94
CA ALA A 17 -9.08 -12.04 20.70
C ALA A 17 -8.82 -10.78 19.86
N GLN A 18 -8.85 -10.90 18.53
CA GLN A 18 -8.60 -9.81 17.57
C GLN A 18 -9.82 -9.47 16.72
N ALA A 19 -10.97 -10.10 16.99
CA ALA A 19 -12.21 -9.85 16.28
C ALA A 19 -12.64 -8.39 16.43
N PHE A 20 -13.10 -7.80 15.32
CA PHE A 20 -13.63 -6.44 15.27
C PHE A 20 -14.70 -6.41 14.17
N THR A 21 -15.95 -6.65 14.57
CA THR A 21 -17.10 -6.82 13.68
C THR A 21 -17.86 -5.51 13.44
N PHE A 22 -18.93 -5.52 12.63
CA PHE A 22 -19.79 -4.34 12.50
C PHE A 22 -20.38 -3.89 13.83
N ALA A 23 -20.74 -4.83 14.70
CA ALA A 23 -21.29 -4.54 16.02
C ALA A 23 -20.25 -3.89 16.95
N ASP A 24 -18.97 -4.19 16.78
CA ASP A 24 -17.90 -3.56 17.55
C ASP A 24 -17.62 -2.15 17.04
N ALA A 25 -17.56 -1.96 15.72
CA ALA A 25 -17.50 -0.62 15.12
C ALA A 25 -18.68 0.27 15.55
N GLU A 26 -19.89 -0.29 15.64
CA GLU A 26 -21.11 0.44 16.05
C GLU A 26 -20.99 1.01 17.47
N LYS A 27 -20.36 0.28 18.41
CA LYS A 27 -20.17 0.74 19.81
C LYS A 27 -19.34 2.01 19.90
N HIS A 28 -18.50 2.28 18.91
CA HIS A 28 -17.54 3.39 18.92
C HIS A 28 -17.96 4.57 18.03
N ILE A 29 -19.19 4.60 17.52
CA ILE A 29 -19.68 5.71 16.67
C ILE A 29 -19.56 7.09 17.33
N GLU A 30 -19.89 7.19 18.63
CA GLU A 30 -19.75 8.46 19.37
C GLU A 30 -18.29 8.92 19.46
N TYR A 31 -17.36 7.98 19.58
CA TYR A 31 -15.92 8.26 19.61
C TYR A 31 -15.47 8.88 18.28
N PHE A 32 -15.79 8.25 17.16
CA PHE A 32 -15.44 8.75 15.83
C PHE A 32 -16.04 10.13 15.56
N ALA A 33 -17.28 10.36 16.01
CA ALA A 33 -17.94 11.67 15.88
C ALA A 33 -17.23 12.76 16.71
N LYS A 34 -16.83 12.46 17.95
CA LYS A 34 -16.08 13.39 18.82
C LYS A 34 -14.69 13.70 18.28
N LEU A 35 -14.03 12.73 17.67
CA LEU A 35 -12.74 12.93 16.99
C LEU A 35 -12.88 13.85 15.77
N GLY A 36 -14.07 13.92 15.16
CA GLY A 36 -14.36 14.76 13.99
C GLY A 36 -14.33 14.02 12.66
N ILE A 37 -14.46 12.68 12.69
CA ILE A 37 -14.50 11.83 11.50
C ILE A 37 -15.81 12.05 10.74
N SER A 38 -15.73 12.10 9.40
CA SER A 38 -16.92 12.22 8.54
C SER A 38 -17.29 10.92 7.84
N HIS A 39 -16.33 10.01 7.65
CA HIS A 39 -16.53 8.74 6.96
C HIS A 39 -15.81 7.62 7.70
N LEU A 40 -16.47 6.51 7.98
CA LEU A 40 -15.78 5.27 8.30
C LEU A 40 -15.40 4.58 6.99
N TYR A 41 -14.12 4.27 6.86
CA TYR A 41 -13.58 3.55 5.73
C TYR A 41 -13.42 2.08 6.14
N LEU A 42 -14.36 1.24 5.72
CA LEU A 42 -14.41 -0.17 6.11
C LEU A 42 -13.53 -1.00 5.17
N SER A 43 -12.75 -1.94 5.71
CA SER A 43 -12.14 -3.03 4.94
C SER A 43 -13.19 -3.86 4.20
N PRO A 44 -12.79 -4.76 3.26
CA PRO A 44 -13.74 -5.53 2.48
C PRO A 44 -14.75 -6.28 3.35
N VAL A 45 -16.02 -6.28 2.90
CA VAL A 45 -17.16 -6.81 3.67
C VAL A 45 -17.84 -8.00 3.00
N LEU A 46 -17.43 -8.36 1.79
CA LEU A 46 -17.99 -9.52 1.10
C LEU A 46 -17.48 -10.80 1.76
N THR A 47 -18.22 -11.89 1.59
CA THR A 47 -17.91 -13.15 2.27
C THR A 47 -16.52 -13.66 1.90
N ALA A 48 -15.69 -13.82 2.92
CA ALA A 48 -14.35 -14.37 2.88
C ALA A 48 -14.27 -15.63 3.79
N PRO A 49 -13.19 -16.43 3.74
CA PRO A 49 -12.96 -17.52 4.67
C PRO A 49 -13.10 -17.06 6.13
N ALA A 50 -13.59 -17.92 7.00
CA ALA A 50 -13.87 -17.55 8.39
C ALA A 50 -12.61 -17.16 9.17
N ASP A 51 -11.47 -17.74 8.77
CA ASP A 51 -10.14 -17.49 9.31
C ASP A 51 -9.43 -16.27 8.68
N SER A 52 -10.04 -15.63 7.67
CA SER A 52 -9.47 -14.46 7.02
C SER A 52 -9.30 -13.29 7.99
N THR A 53 -8.10 -12.69 7.98
CA THR A 53 -7.76 -11.53 8.81
C THR A 53 -7.94 -10.19 8.08
N HIS A 54 -8.32 -10.22 6.81
CA HIS A 54 -8.35 -9.03 5.94
C HIS A 54 -9.51 -8.99 4.93
N ASN A 55 -10.14 -10.12 4.62
CA ASN A 55 -11.29 -10.26 3.71
C ASN A 55 -11.05 -9.91 2.22
N TYR A 56 -9.79 -9.85 1.78
CA TYR A 56 -9.46 -9.64 0.35
C TYR A 56 -9.60 -10.92 -0.48
N ASP A 57 -9.52 -12.06 0.19
CA ASP A 57 -9.72 -13.41 -0.30
C ASP A 57 -11.21 -13.77 -0.42
N VAL A 58 -12.00 -12.92 -1.09
CA VAL A 58 -13.46 -13.07 -1.23
C VAL A 58 -13.81 -14.44 -1.84
N ILE A 59 -14.61 -15.25 -1.16
CA ILE A 59 -15.08 -16.57 -1.65
C ILE A 59 -16.50 -16.52 -2.21
N ASP A 60 -17.29 -15.53 -1.80
CA ASP A 60 -18.63 -15.28 -2.33
C ASP A 60 -18.92 -13.76 -2.38
N PRO A 61 -18.83 -13.14 -3.57
CA PRO A 61 -19.10 -11.71 -3.73
C PRO A 61 -20.60 -11.38 -3.73
N THR A 62 -21.48 -12.38 -3.62
CA THR A 62 -22.93 -12.21 -3.65
C THR A 62 -23.57 -12.10 -2.26
N THR A 63 -22.76 -12.16 -1.20
CA THR A 63 -23.22 -12.02 0.18
C THR A 63 -22.28 -11.13 1.01
N VAL A 64 -22.83 -10.53 2.08
CA VAL A 64 -22.03 -9.81 3.09
C VAL A 64 -21.55 -10.82 4.13
N ASN A 65 -20.27 -10.71 4.51
CA ASN A 65 -19.59 -11.69 5.35
C ASN A 65 -20.35 -11.96 6.66
N PRO A 66 -20.84 -13.20 6.89
CA PRO A 66 -21.55 -13.55 8.11
C PRO A 66 -20.69 -13.43 9.37
N GLU A 67 -19.38 -13.62 9.28
CA GLU A 67 -18.45 -13.48 10.40
C GLU A 67 -18.36 -12.04 10.92
N LEU A 68 -18.64 -11.05 10.06
CA LEU A 68 -18.71 -9.64 10.45
C LEU A 68 -20.08 -9.23 11.01
N GLY A 69 -21.07 -10.13 10.97
CA GLY A 69 -22.47 -9.86 11.34
C GLY A 69 -23.43 -9.80 10.15
N GLY A 70 -22.96 -10.05 8.93
CA GLY A 70 -23.77 -10.09 7.71
C GLY A 70 -24.44 -8.76 7.34
N ILE A 71 -25.39 -8.82 6.42
CA ILE A 71 -26.08 -7.63 5.87
C ILE A 71 -26.81 -6.82 6.94
N GLU A 72 -27.39 -7.48 7.96
CA GLU A 72 -28.11 -6.80 9.03
C GLU A 72 -27.16 -6.05 9.97
N GLY A 73 -25.98 -6.63 10.27
CA GLY A 73 -24.93 -5.93 11.02
C GLY A 73 -24.44 -4.69 10.30
N LEU A 74 -24.21 -4.77 8.97
CA LEU A 74 -23.79 -3.63 8.17
C LEU A 74 -24.85 -2.52 8.14
N ARG A 75 -26.13 -2.87 8.02
CA ARG A 75 -27.25 -1.91 8.07
C ARG A 75 -27.34 -1.23 9.44
N SER A 76 -27.21 -1.99 10.53
CA SER A 76 -27.22 -1.45 11.90
C SER A 76 -26.10 -0.42 12.10
N LEU A 77 -24.88 -0.76 11.66
CA LEU A 77 -23.73 0.15 11.69
C LEU A 77 -23.99 1.43 10.86
N ALA A 78 -24.52 1.29 9.64
CA ALA A 78 -24.85 2.41 8.78
C ALA A 78 -25.88 3.35 9.43
N ASP A 79 -26.98 2.80 9.95
CA ASP A 79 -28.01 3.57 10.65
C ASP A 79 -27.42 4.32 11.85
N ALA A 80 -26.55 3.67 12.63
CA ALA A 80 -25.89 4.30 13.77
C ALA A 80 -24.96 5.43 13.35
N ALA A 81 -24.13 5.22 12.32
CA ALA A 81 -23.22 6.22 11.77
C ALA A 81 -23.98 7.42 11.19
N HIS A 82 -25.00 7.18 10.35
CA HIS A 82 -25.79 8.22 9.70
C HIS A 82 -26.56 9.08 10.71
N ARG A 83 -27.03 8.50 11.83
CA ARG A 83 -27.69 9.26 12.92
C ARG A 83 -26.82 10.36 13.51
N VAL A 84 -25.50 10.21 13.49
CA VAL A 84 -24.54 11.23 13.96
C VAL A 84 -23.84 11.97 12.81
N GLY A 85 -24.28 11.75 11.57
CA GLY A 85 -23.73 12.41 10.38
C GLY A 85 -22.44 11.79 9.83
N ILE A 86 -22.06 10.60 10.28
CA ILE A 86 -20.93 9.83 9.74
C ILE A 86 -21.43 8.96 8.59
N LYS A 87 -20.66 8.96 7.50
CA LYS A 87 -20.92 8.21 6.27
C LYS A 87 -20.10 6.92 6.20
N LEU A 88 -20.47 5.98 5.32
CA LEU A 88 -19.71 4.74 5.10
C LEU A 88 -19.04 4.73 3.72
N LEU A 89 -17.72 4.54 3.71
CA LEU A 89 -16.88 4.27 2.53
C LEU A 89 -16.50 2.79 2.54
N LEU A 90 -16.86 2.06 1.49
CA LEU A 90 -16.65 0.63 1.41
C LEU A 90 -15.46 0.25 0.53
N ASP A 91 -14.57 -0.59 1.03
CA ASP A 91 -13.54 -1.24 0.21
C ASP A 91 -14.11 -2.40 -0.61
N ILE A 92 -13.87 -2.43 -1.91
CA ILE A 92 -14.33 -3.47 -2.83
C ILE A 92 -13.17 -4.11 -3.59
N VAL A 93 -13.27 -5.42 -3.84
CA VAL A 93 -12.21 -6.24 -4.43
C VAL A 93 -12.68 -6.84 -5.76
N PRO A 94 -12.65 -6.08 -6.87
CA PRO A 94 -13.20 -6.54 -8.14
C PRO A 94 -12.27 -7.46 -8.92
N ASN A 95 -10.96 -7.37 -8.68
CA ASN A 95 -9.97 -8.00 -9.54
C ASN A 95 -9.92 -9.53 -9.40
N HIS A 96 -10.21 -10.07 -8.21
CA HIS A 96 -9.95 -11.46 -7.89
C HIS A 96 -10.86 -12.01 -6.79
N VAL A 97 -10.86 -13.33 -6.61
CA VAL A 97 -11.53 -14.07 -5.53
C VAL A 97 -10.61 -15.14 -4.94
N GLY A 98 -10.87 -15.53 -3.70
CA GLY A 98 -10.18 -16.60 -2.99
C GLY A 98 -10.50 -17.98 -3.56
N VAL A 99 -9.46 -18.76 -3.86
CA VAL A 99 -9.53 -20.12 -4.41
C VAL A 99 -8.62 -21.12 -3.68
N ASP A 100 -7.93 -20.67 -2.63
CA ASP A 100 -6.97 -21.49 -1.86
C ASP A 100 -7.61 -22.72 -1.21
N THR A 101 -8.84 -22.56 -0.72
CA THR A 101 -9.73 -23.66 -0.34
C THR A 101 -10.88 -23.77 -1.35
N PRO A 102 -10.75 -24.56 -2.44
CA PRO A 102 -11.71 -24.57 -3.53
C PRO A 102 -13.16 -24.80 -3.11
N ARG A 103 -13.37 -25.61 -2.07
CA ARG A 103 -14.71 -25.97 -1.57
C ARG A 103 -15.51 -24.78 -1.04
N LEU A 104 -14.83 -23.73 -0.59
CA LEU A 104 -15.47 -22.52 -0.06
C LEU A 104 -15.95 -21.57 -1.17
N ASN A 105 -15.39 -21.65 -2.37
CA ASN A 105 -15.77 -20.84 -3.52
C ASN A 105 -16.60 -21.66 -4.51
N SER A 106 -17.92 -21.46 -4.51
CA SER A 106 -18.81 -22.25 -5.37
C SER A 106 -18.56 -22.07 -6.86
N TRP A 107 -18.09 -20.90 -7.30
CA TRP A 107 -17.82 -20.64 -8.71
C TRP A 107 -16.59 -21.43 -9.16
N TRP A 108 -15.51 -21.34 -8.39
CA TRP A 108 -14.28 -22.08 -8.66
C TRP A 108 -14.49 -23.59 -8.57
N TRP A 109 -15.23 -24.05 -7.55
CA TRP A 109 -15.59 -25.46 -7.41
C TRP A 109 -16.35 -26.00 -8.63
N ASP A 110 -17.28 -25.22 -9.19
CA ASP A 110 -18.03 -25.62 -10.37
C ASP A 110 -17.15 -25.67 -11.63
N VAL A 111 -16.21 -24.72 -11.79
CA VAL A 111 -15.21 -24.75 -12.88
C VAL A 111 -14.30 -25.98 -12.76
N LEU A 112 -13.85 -26.33 -11.57
CA LEU A 112 -13.06 -27.56 -11.36
C LEU A 112 -13.87 -28.81 -11.73
N LYS A 113 -15.18 -28.81 -11.47
CA LYS A 113 -16.06 -29.95 -11.69
C LYS A 113 -16.49 -30.13 -13.14
N ASN A 114 -16.78 -29.03 -13.85
CA ASN A 114 -17.38 -29.06 -15.19
C ASN A 114 -16.47 -28.48 -16.28
N GLY A 115 -15.31 -27.93 -15.92
CA GLY A 115 -14.38 -27.32 -16.87
C GLY A 115 -15.00 -26.18 -17.68
N GLN A 116 -14.74 -26.17 -18.98
CA GLN A 116 -15.29 -25.17 -19.92
C GLN A 116 -16.83 -25.22 -20.05
N ASP A 117 -17.48 -26.31 -19.62
CA ASP A 117 -18.94 -26.43 -19.62
C ASP A 117 -19.59 -25.79 -18.37
N SER A 118 -18.79 -25.29 -17.41
CA SER A 118 -19.28 -24.55 -16.24
C SER A 118 -19.91 -23.22 -16.65
N GLU A 119 -21.00 -22.83 -15.99
CA GLU A 119 -21.59 -21.49 -16.15
C GLU A 119 -20.64 -20.37 -15.68
N PHE A 120 -19.63 -20.71 -14.87
CA PHE A 120 -18.65 -19.79 -14.31
C PHE A 120 -17.29 -19.83 -15.04
N ALA A 121 -17.13 -20.65 -16.09
CA ALA A 121 -15.84 -20.78 -16.79
C ALA A 121 -15.33 -19.43 -17.32
N GLU A 122 -16.23 -18.60 -17.86
CA GLU A 122 -15.92 -17.26 -18.40
C GLU A 122 -15.78 -16.18 -17.31
N TYR A 123 -16.10 -16.48 -16.03
CA TYR A 123 -15.91 -15.52 -14.94
C TYR A 123 -14.44 -15.35 -14.59
N PHE A 124 -13.69 -16.43 -14.74
CA PHE A 124 -12.28 -16.48 -14.47
C PHE A 124 -11.49 -16.29 -15.74
N ASP A 125 -10.28 -15.79 -15.55
CA ASP A 125 -9.36 -15.57 -16.65
C ASP A 125 -8.41 -16.75 -16.86
N ILE A 126 -8.91 -17.80 -17.51
CA ILE A 126 -8.23 -19.08 -17.71
C ILE A 126 -7.84 -19.27 -19.19
N ASP A 127 -6.58 -19.62 -19.42
CA ASP A 127 -6.09 -20.10 -20.71
C ASP A 127 -6.38 -21.61 -20.83
N TRP A 128 -7.40 -21.94 -21.62
CA TRP A 128 -7.83 -23.31 -21.93
C TRP A 128 -7.15 -23.90 -23.18
N SER A 129 -6.15 -23.24 -23.76
CA SER A 129 -5.45 -23.76 -24.93
C SER A 129 -4.71 -25.08 -24.62
N GLU A 130 -4.55 -25.94 -25.63
CA GLU A 130 -3.77 -27.19 -25.49
C GLU A 130 -2.31 -26.92 -25.12
N GLU A 131 -1.80 -25.73 -25.46
CA GLU A 131 -0.42 -25.28 -25.23
C GLU A 131 -0.23 -24.59 -23.86
N ASN A 132 -1.25 -24.58 -23.01
CA ASN A 132 -1.24 -23.92 -21.70
C ASN A 132 -0.34 -24.59 -20.63
N GLY A 133 0.41 -25.64 -20.99
CA GLY A 133 1.25 -26.44 -20.10
C GLY A 133 0.50 -27.52 -19.28
N ALA A 134 -0.82 -27.39 -19.13
CA ALA A 134 -1.68 -28.36 -18.46
C ALA A 134 -2.46 -29.29 -19.44
N GLY A 135 -2.30 -29.08 -20.75
CA GLY A 135 -2.93 -29.87 -21.83
C GLY A 135 -4.43 -29.58 -21.93
N GLY A 136 -4.79 -28.29 -22.05
CA GLY A 136 -6.19 -27.86 -22.15
C GLY A 136 -7.00 -27.98 -20.86
N ARG A 137 -6.35 -28.29 -19.74
CA ARG A 137 -6.94 -28.38 -18.39
C ARG A 137 -6.55 -27.19 -17.53
N LEU A 138 -7.23 -27.01 -16.40
CA LEU A 138 -6.87 -26.04 -15.38
C LEU A 138 -5.70 -26.56 -14.51
N GLY A 139 -4.51 -25.98 -14.65
CA GLY A 139 -3.31 -26.34 -13.90
C GLY A 139 -3.32 -25.76 -12.49
N LEU A 140 -3.17 -26.62 -11.47
CA LEU A 140 -3.15 -26.24 -10.06
C LEU A 140 -1.78 -26.60 -9.44
N PRO A 141 -0.93 -25.62 -9.11
CA PRO A 141 0.42 -25.85 -8.55
C PRO A 141 0.34 -26.21 -7.05
N ILE A 142 -0.01 -27.46 -6.73
CA ILE A 142 -0.33 -27.90 -5.35
C ILE A 142 0.52 -29.09 -4.89
N LEU A 143 0.97 -29.97 -5.80
CA LEU A 143 1.73 -31.16 -5.41
C LEU A 143 3.11 -30.77 -4.89
N GLY A 144 3.62 -31.49 -3.89
CA GLY A 144 4.95 -31.27 -3.30
C GLY A 144 6.10 -31.79 -4.17
N SER A 145 5.82 -32.82 -4.97
CA SER A 145 6.65 -33.31 -6.08
C SER A 145 5.78 -33.90 -7.20
N GLU A 146 6.36 -34.21 -8.36
CA GLU A 146 5.62 -34.90 -9.44
C GLU A 146 5.14 -36.31 -9.01
N GLU A 147 5.89 -37.00 -8.15
CA GLU A 147 5.55 -38.34 -7.67
C GLU A 147 4.40 -38.35 -6.65
N ASP A 148 4.06 -37.20 -6.06
CA ASP A 148 3.02 -37.07 -5.03
C ASP A 148 1.60 -37.35 -5.56
N THR A 149 1.43 -37.53 -6.87
CA THR A 149 0.22 -38.15 -7.45
C THR A 149 -0.09 -39.52 -6.84
N ALA A 150 0.90 -40.22 -6.25
CA ALA A 150 0.71 -41.46 -5.51
C ALA A 150 -0.07 -41.28 -4.18
N ALA A 151 -0.05 -40.09 -3.59
CA ALA A 151 -0.73 -39.76 -2.33
C ALA A 151 -2.20 -39.36 -2.52
N LEU A 152 -2.69 -39.35 -3.76
CA LEU A 152 -4.07 -39.00 -4.06
C LEU A 152 -5.04 -40.06 -3.53
N GLU A 153 -6.11 -39.61 -2.91
CA GLU A 153 -7.20 -40.45 -2.42
C GLU A 153 -8.52 -40.06 -3.09
N VAL A 154 -9.37 -41.05 -3.40
CA VAL A 154 -10.70 -40.81 -3.99
C VAL A 154 -11.76 -41.20 -2.98
N ASP A 155 -12.53 -40.21 -2.54
CA ASP A 155 -13.74 -40.41 -1.75
C ASP A 155 -14.95 -40.30 -2.68
N ARG A 156 -15.48 -41.47 -3.07
CA ARG A 156 -16.59 -41.57 -4.02
C ARG A 156 -17.93 -41.15 -3.41
N ASP A 157 -18.10 -41.34 -2.10
CA ASP A 157 -19.33 -41.00 -1.41
C ASP A 157 -19.44 -39.48 -1.27
N ALA A 158 -18.32 -38.80 -0.99
CA ALA A 158 -18.24 -37.34 -0.99
C ALA A 158 -18.10 -36.74 -2.40
N GLY A 159 -17.71 -37.54 -3.39
CA GLY A 159 -17.50 -37.09 -4.77
C GLY A 159 -16.28 -36.19 -4.93
N VAL A 160 -15.19 -36.50 -4.20
CA VAL A 160 -13.97 -35.68 -4.17
C VAL A 160 -12.69 -36.51 -4.38
N LEU A 161 -11.70 -35.84 -4.97
CA LEU A 161 -10.29 -36.22 -4.95
C LEU A 161 -9.61 -35.45 -3.81
N ARG A 162 -8.81 -36.14 -3.00
CA ARG A 162 -8.05 -35.55 -1.88
C ARG A 162 -6.57 -35.63 -2.12
N TYR A 163 -5.87 -34.55 -1.76
CA TYR A 163 -4.42 -34.51 -1.63
C TYR A 163 -4.13 -33.92 -0.24
N TYR A 164 -3.82 -34.80 0.73
CA TYR A 164 -3.78 -34.44 2.14
C TYR A 164 -5.08 -33.72 2.58
N GLU A 165 -4.99 -32.48 3.07
CA GLU A 165 -6.12 -31.64 3.48
C GLU A 165 -6.89 -31.03 2.31
N HIS A 166 -6.31 -30.98 1.11
CA HIS A 166 -6.94 -30.34 -0.05
C HIS A 166 -8.00 -31.24 -0.67
N GLU A 167 -9.20 -30.69 -0.91
CA GLU A 167 -10.31 -31.38 -1.58
C GLU A 167 -10.62 -30.74 -2.94
N PHE A 168 -10.85 -31.58 -3.95
CA PHE A 168 -11.23 -31.19 -5.30
C PHE A 168 -12.42 -32.02 -5.79
N PRO A 169 -13.33 -31.46 -6.61
CA PRO A 169 -14.49 -32.22 -7.10
C PRO A 169 -14.08 -33.32 -8.07
N LEU A 170 -14.88 -34.38 -8.13
CA LEU A 170 -14.88 -35.30 -9.26
C LEU A 170 -15.84 -34.82 -10.36
N ALA A 171 -15.36 -34.80 -11.59
CA ALA A 171 -16.16 -34.55 -12.78
C ALA A 171 -17.18 -35.69 -12.98
N PRO A 172 -18.42 -35.40 -13.40
CA PRO A 172 -19.45 -36.43 -13.57
C PRO A 172 -19.01 -37.59 -14.48
N GLY A 173 -19.10 -38.83 -14.00
CA GLY A 173 -18.77 -40.03 -14.78
C GLY A 173 -17.28 -40.39 -14.83
N THR A 174 -16.45 -39.79 -13.98
CA THR A 174 -14.99 -40.01 -13.93
C THR A 174 -14.51 -40.79 -12.70
N GLU A 175 -15.42 -41.32 -11.88
CA GLU A 175 -15.17 -41.79 -10.50
C GLU A 175 -14.48 -43.18 -10.41
N GLU A 176 -14.41 -43.89 -11.54
CA GLU A 176 -13.95 -45.28 -11.61
C GLU A 176 -12.45 -45.41 -11.85
N GLY A 177 -11.80 -46.35 -11.14
CA GLY A 177 -10.37 -46.67 -11.28
C GLY A 177 -9.51 -46.27 -10.09
N THR A 178 -8.19 -46.23 -10.30
CA THR A 178 -7.23 -45.77 -9.29
C THR A 178 -7.28 -44.24 -9.17
N PRO A 179 -6.85 -43.64 -8.05
CA PRO A 179 -6.83 -42.19 -7.88
C PRO A 179 -6.15 -41.42 -9.02
N GLN A 180 -5.06 -41.94 -9.57
CA GLN A 180 -4.34 -41.34 -10.71
C GLN A 180 -5.18 -41.39 -12.00
N HIS A 181 -5.82 -42.52 -12.30
CA HIS A 181 -6.71 -42.61 -13.45
C HIS A 181 -7.95 -41.72 -13.32
N VAL A 182 -8.43 -41.51 -12.08
CA VAL A 182 -9.51 -40.56 -11.80
C VAL A 182 -9.00 -39.14 -12.05
N HIS A 183 -7.87 -38.76 -11.46
CA HIS A 183 -7.21 -37.46 -11.67
C HIS A 183 -6.96 -37.12 -13.15
N ASP A 184 -6.48 -38.08 -13.94
CA ASP A 184 -6.21 -37.89 -15.37
C ASP A 184 -7.44 -37.51 -16.20
N ARG A 185 -8.65 -37.78 -15.70
CA ARG A 185 -9.92 -37.49 -16.37
C ARG A 185 -10.61 -36.24 -15.84
N GLN A 186 -10.02 -35.54 -14.87
CA GLN A 186 -10.58 -34.30 -14.35
C GLN A 186 -10.33 -33.13 -15.30
N HIS A 187 -11.13 -32.07 -15.17
CA HIS A 187 -10.94 -30.81 -15.90
C HIS A 187 -9.77 -29.97 -15.35
N TYR A 188 -9.29 -30.30 -14.16
CA TYR A 188 -8.08 -29.76 -13.57
C TYR A 188 -6.94 -30.78 -13.59
N ARG A 189 -5.73 -30.27 -13.45
CA ARG A 189 -4.50 -31.05 -13.28
C ARG A 189 -3.75 -30.51 -12.08
N LEU A 190 -3.67 -31.31 -11.02
CA LEU A 190 -2.72 -31.07 -9.93
C LEU A 190 -1.29 -31.24 -10.46
N MET A 191 -0.44 -30.23 -10.25
CA MET A 191 0.92 -30.14 -10.77
C MET A 191 1.89 -29.85 -9.64
N TYR A 192 3.18 -30.13 -9.85
CA TYR A 192 4.21 -29.78 -8.89
C TYR A 192 4.32 -28.26 -8.81
N TRP A 193 4.29 -27.72 -7.60
CA TRP A 193 4.19 -26.27 -7.40
C TRP A 193 5.37 -25.48 -7.97
N ARG A 194 6.53 -26.11 -8.21
CA ARG A 194 7.71 -25.48 -8.85
C ARG A 194 7.79 -25.65 -10.37
N ASP A 195 6.84 -26.33 -11.01
CA ASP A 195 6.83 -26.49 -12.48
C ASP A 195 6.63 -25.16 -13.21
N GLY A 196 6.23 -24.10 -12.50
CA GLY A 196 6.00 -22.78 -13.08
C GLY A 196 4.83 -22.73 -14.07
N THR A 197 4.04 -23.80 -14.18
CA THR A 197 2.89 -23.87 -15.08
C THR A 197 1.64 -23.40 -14.37
N ILE A 198 1.17 -22.22 -14.74
CA ILE A 198 -0.05 -21.61 -14.22
C ILE A 198 -0.80 -21.00 -15.41
N ASN A 199 -2.04 -21.43 -15.62
CA ASN A 199 -2.82 -21.03 -16.78
C ASN A 199 -4.06 -20.21 -16.43
N TYR A 200 -4.15 -19.67 -15.22
CA TYR A 200 -5.16 -18.68 -14.85
C TYR A 200 -4.47 -17.42 -14.36
N ARG A 201 -5.04 -16.24 -14.63
CA ARG A 201 -4.50 -14.99 -14.09
C ARG A 201 -4.67 -14.97 -12.57
N ARG A 202 -3.63 -14.55 -11.87
CA ARG A 202 -3.59 -14.41 -10.41
C ARG A 202 -3.56 -12.93 -9.99
N PHE A 203 -3.80 -12.68 -8.71
CA PHE A 203 -3.36 -11.43 -8.07
C PHE A 203 -1.86 -11.54 -7.75
N PHE A 204 -1.04 -10.75 -8.45
CA PHE A 204 0.42 -10.90 -8.44
C PHE A 204 0.82 -12.36 -8.69
N SER A 205 1.54 -12.96 -7.74
CA SER A 205 2.02 -14.35 -7.78
C SER A 205 1.27 -15.27 -6.78
N ILE A 206 0.15 -14.80 -6.21
CA ILE A 206 -0.59 -15.53 -5.18
C ILE A 206 -1.56 -16.52 -5.83
N ASN A 207 -1.20 -17.80 -5.80
CA ASN A 207 -1.99 -18.90 -6.40
C ASN A 207 -3.42 -19.00 -5.82
N GLY A 208 -3.58 -18.68 -4.54
CA GLY A 208 -4.87 -18.68 -3.85
C GLY A 208 -5.84 -17.57 -4.27
N LEU A 209 -5.49 -16.68 -5.20
CA LEU A 209 -6.32 -15.54 -5.63
C LEU A 209 -6.48 -15.53 -7.16
N ALA A 210 -7.62 -16.03 -7.66
CA ALA A 210 -7.89 -16.13 -9.09
C ALA A 210 -8.55 -14.86 -9.65
N GLY A 211 -8.05 -14.37 -10.79
CA GLY A 211 -8.50 -13.15 -11.44
C GLY A 211 -9.87 -13.29 -12.12
N LEU A 212 -10.72 -12.28 -11.92
CA LEU A 212 -12.05 -12.16 -12.50
C LEU A 212 -12.07 -11.27 -13.74
N ARG A 213 -12.92 -11.61 -14.71
CA ARG A 213 -13.10 -10.90 -15.98
C ARG A 213 -14.13 -9.78 -15.89
N GLN A 214 -13.79 -8.71 -15.17
CA GLN A 214 -14.67 -7.56 -14.94
C GLN A 214 -15.05 -6.77 -16.20
N GLU A 215 -14.35 -6.99 -17.31
CA GLU A 215 -14.72 -6.47 -18.63
C GLU A 215 -16.00 -7.13 -19.19
N ASP A 216 -16.36 -8.32 -18.70
CA ASP A 216 -17.64 -8.96 -19.02
C ASP A 216 -18.77 -8.34 -18.18
N PRO A 217 -19.82 -7.77 -18.81
CA PRO A 217 -20.94 -7.17 -18.09
C PRO A 217 -21.67 -8.11 -17.12
N ILE A 218 -21.74 -9.41 -17.42
CA ILE A 218 -22.41 -10.41 -16.55
C ILE A 218 -21.59 -10.61 -15.28
N VAL A 219 -20.27 -10.72 -15.40
CA VAL A 219 -19.35 -10.86 -14.26
C VAL A 219 -19.40 -9.60 -13.39
N PHE A 220 -19.38 -8.41 -14.00
CA PHE A 220 -19.55 -7.14 -13.30
C PHE A 220 -20.88 -7.11 -12.53
N GLU A 221 -22.00 -7.40 -13.19
CA GLU A 221 -23.33 -7.38 -12.56
C GLU A 221 -23.42 -8.36 -11.38
N HIS A 222 -22.88 -9.57 -11.53
CA HIS A 222 -22.95 -10.60 -10.50
C HIS A 222 -22.10 -10.25 -9.28
N THR A 223 -20.88 -9.78 -9.50
CA THR A 223 -19.93 -9.41 -8.43
C THR A 223 -20.33 -8.10 -7.72
N HIS A 224 -21.03 -7.19 -8.41
CA HIS A 224 -21.47 -5.91 -7.86
C HIS A 224 -22.94 -5.91 -7.39
N ARG A 225 -23.60 -7.07 -7.37
CA ARG A 225 -25.01 -7.18 -6.97
C ARG A 225 -25.27 -6.68 -5.55
N ILE A 226 -24.45 -7.08 -4.58
CA ILE A 226 -24.56 -6.60 -3.20
C ILE A 226 -24.31 -5.11 -3.14
N LEU A 227 -23.29 -4.61 -3.84
CA LEU A 227 -23.01 -3.18 -3.90
C LEU A 227 -24.22 -2.39 -4.38
N ASN A 228 -24.86 -2.82 -5.47
CA ASN A 228 -26.08 -2.22 -6.01
C ASN A 228 -27.23 -2.19 -4.97
N GLN A 229 -27.41 -3.29 -4.22
CA GLN A 229 -28.41 -3.35 -3.14
C GLN A 229 -28.12 -2.36 -2.02
N LEU A 230 -26.85 -2.23 -1.60
CA LEU A 230 -26.43 -1.28 -0.57
C LEU A 230 -26.65 0.16 -1.00
N ILE A 231 -26.36 0.48 -2.27
CA ILE A 231 -26.61 1.79 -2.88
C ILE A 231 -28.09 2.10 -2.93
N ALA A 232 -28.91 1.17 -3.43
CA ALA A 232 -30.36 1.35 -3.54
C ALA A 232 -31.03 1.56 -2.17
N ALA A 233 -30.49 0.94 -1.12
CA ALA A 233 -30.92 1.09 0.26
C ALA A 233 -30.29 2.28 1.00
N ASN A 234 -29.41 3.05 0.35
CA ASN A 234 -28.62 4.15 0.95
C ASN A 234 -27.81 3.74 2.19
N VAL A 235 -27.27 2.51 2.20
CA VAL A 235 -26.43 2.01 3.29
C VAL A 235 -25.01 2.58 3.22
N ILE A 236 -24.50 2.84 2.01
CA ILE A 236 -23.14 3.34 1.77
C ILE A 236 -23.12 4.65 0.99
N ASP A 237 -22.06 5.43 1.19
CA ASP A 237 -21.86 6.78 0.67
C ASP A 237 -20.70 6.88 -0.33
N GLY A 238 -19.90 5.83 -0.46
CA GLY A 238 -18.80 5.76 -1.40
C GLY A 238 -18.14 4.39 -1.44
N VAL A 239 -17.23 4.22 -2.40
CA VAL A 239 -16.41 3.02 -2.56
C VAL A 239 -14.94 3.35 -2.79
N ARG A 240 -14.05 2.52 -2.24
CA ARG A 240 -12.64 2.43 -2.60
C ARG A 240 -12.45 1.14 -3.40
N VAL A 241 -11.85 1.25 -4.57
CA VAL A 241 -11.56 0.12 -5.45
C VAL A 241 -10.16 -0.39 -5.16
N ASP A 242 -10.06 -1.65 -4.76
CA ASP A 242 -8.83 -2.40 -4.64
C ASP A 242 -8.23 -2.72 -6.01
N HIS A 243 -6.92 -2.52 -6.15
CA HIS A 243 -6.12 -2.98 -7.28
C HIS A 243 -6.77 -2.83 -8.69
N PRO A 244 -7.28 -1.64 -9.08
CA PRO A 244 -7.80 -1.40 -10.42
C PRO A 244 -6.77 -1.63 -11.53
N ASP A 245 -5.48 -1.49 -11.23
CA ASP A 245 -4.40 -1.70 -12.21
C ASP A 245 -4.28 -3.17 -12.66
N GLY A 246 -4.88 -4.13 -11.95
CA GLY A 246 -4.97 -5.53 -12.38
C GLY A 246 -6.13 -5.83 -13.33
N LEU A 247 -7.06 -4.89 -13.52
CA LEU A 247 -8.23 -5.07 -14.39
C LEU A 247 -7.83 -5.00 -15.86
N ALA A 248 -8.57 -5.71 -16.72
CA ALA A 248 -8.37 -5.68 -18.15
C ALA A 248 -8.60 -4.27 -18.73
N ASP A 249 -9.76 -3.68 -18.42
CA ASP A 249 -10.14 -2.32 -18.81
C ASP A 249 -10.54 -1.50 -17.56
N PRO A 250 -9.58 -0.85 -16.87
CA PRO A 250 -9.90 -0.03 -15.70
C PRO A 250 -10.74 1.20 -16.06
N PHE A 251 -10.64 1.74 -17.28
CA PHE A 251 -11.47 2.89 -17.70
C PHE A 251 -12.93 2.48 -17.82
N GLY A 252 -13.22 1.42 -18.59
CA GLY A 252 -14.57 0.90 -18.75
C GLY A 252 -15.16 0.45 -17.41
N TYR A 253 -14.38 -0.25 -16.60
CA TYR A 253 -14.81 -0.66 -15.25
C TYR A 253 -15.19 0.54 -14.37
N LEU A 254 -14.32 1.57 -14.28
CA LEU A 254 -14.59 2.74 -13.44
C LEU A 254 -15.74 3.59 -13.99
N GLU A 255 -15.95 3.63 -15.31
CA GLU A 255 -17.12 4.24 -15.91
C GLU A 255 -18.42 3.50 -15.53
N HIS A 256 -18.43 2.17 -15.64
CA HIS A 256 -19.57 1.34 -15.22
C HIS A 256 -19.84 1.49 -13.72
N LEU A 257 -18.80 1.46 -12.88
CA LEU A 257 -18.92 1.64 -11.45
C LEU A 257 -19.45 3.04 -11.09
N ARG A 258 -18.95 4.10 -11.75
CA ARG A 258 -19.49 5.46 -11.55
C ARG A 258 -20.98 5.52 -11.90
N ASN A 259 -21.38 4.91 -13.02
CA ASN A 259 -22.79 4.88 -13.41
C ASN A 259 -23.64 4.09 -12.41
N LEU A 260 -23.10 3.03 -11.79
CA LEU A 260 -23.78 2.24 -10.77
C LEU A 260 -23.96 3.01 -9.45
N ILE A 261 -22.91 3.67 -8.95
CA ILE A 261 -22.93 4.33 -7.62
C ILE A 261 -23.52 5.74 -7.66
N GLY A 262 -23.48 6.39 -8.83
CA GLY A 262 -23.90 7.77 -9.04
C GLY A 262 -22.80 8.81 -8.82
N GLU A 263 -23.02 10.03 -9.29
CA GLU A 263 -22.05 11.14 -9.23
C GLU A 263 -21.85 11.69 -7.81
N GLU A 264 -22.83 11.54 -6.93
CA GLU A 264 -22.82 12.11 -5.58
C GLU A 264 -22.03 11.26 -4.58
N ARG A 265 -21.81 9.97 -4.89
CA ARG A 265 -21.07 9.05 -4.03
C ARG A 265 -19.58 9.14 -4.31
N TRP A 266 -18.78 8.99 -3.28
CA TRP A 266 -17.33 9.10 -3.42
C TRP A 266 -16.76 7.84 -4.07
N LEU A 267 -15.90 7.99 -5.08
CA LEU A 267 -15.20 6.88 -5.74
C LEU A 267 -13.68 7.09 -5.68
N LEU A 268 -13.01 6.25 -4.92
CA LEU A 268 -11.57 6.25 -4.80
C LEU A 268 -10.97 4.99 -5.43
N VAL A 269 -9.74 5.11 -5.90
CA VAL A 269 -8.96 3.99 -6.42
C VAL A 269 -7.68 3.82 -5.63
N GLU A 270 -7.33 2.59 -5.28
CA GLU A 270 -5.96 2.28 -4.92
C GLU A 270 -5.11 2.27 -6.20
N LYS A 271 -4.47 3.40 -6.50
CA LYS A 271 -3.55 3.48 -7.62
C LYS A 271 -2.24 4.07 -7.16
N ILE A 272 -1.15 3.35 -7.42
CA ILE A 272 0.20 3.83 -7.16
C ILE A 272 0.62 4.72 -8.34
N LEU A 273 1.19 5.89 -8.02
CA LEU A 273 1.65 6.86 -9.01
C LEU A 273 3.15 7.05 -8.89
N GLY A 274 3.87 6.93 -9.99
CA GLY A 274 5.25 7.36 -10.08
C GLY A 274 5.41 8.87 -9.87
N VAL A 275 6.64 9.32 -9.60
CA VAL A 275 6.94 10.72 -9.23
C VAL A 275 6.43 11.76 -10.23
N THR A 276 6.45 11.42 -11.52
CA THR A 276 6.02 12.29 -12.63
C THR A 276 4.74 11.79 -13.29
N GLU A 277 4.09 10.77 -12.71
CA GLU A 277 2.90 10.15 -13.27
C GLU A 277 1.64 10.91 -12.79
N PRO A 278 0.87 11.53 -13.70
CA PRO A 278 -0.39 12.12 -13.31
C PRO A 278 -1.48 11.04 -13.18
N LEU A 279 -2.35 11.16 -12.18
CA LEU A 279 -3.65 10.49 -12.24
C LEU A 279 -4.40 11.01 -13.48
N ASP A 280 -4.90 10.12 -14.33
CA ASP A 280 -5.55 10.54 -15.58
C ASP A 280 -6.87 11.28 -15.28
N PRO A 281 -7.01 12.56 -15.64
CA PRO A 281 -8.20 13.37 -15.34
C PRO A 281 -9.47 12.91 -16.08
N ARG A 282 -9.37 11.94 -16.99
CA ARG A 282 -10.54 11.31 -17.66
C ARG A 282 -11.12 10.14 -16.88
N LEU A 283 -10.42 9.62 -15.87
CA LEU A 283 -10.98 8.61 -14.99
C LEU A 283 -12.14 9.23 -14.22
N ARG A 284 -13.29 8.56 -14.18
CA ARG A 284 -14.50 9.05 -13.50
C ARG A 284 -14.45 8.82 -11.98
N VAL A 285 -13.31 9.13 -11.36
CA VAL A 285 -13.00 8.93 -9.94
C VAL A 285 -12.79 10.28 -9.25
N ASP A 286 -12.89 10.29 -7.92
CA ASP A 286 -12.62 11.47 -7.10
C ASP A 286 -11.15 11.57 -6.66
N GLY A 287 -10.38 10.48 -6.80
CA GLY A 287 -8.93 10.47 -6.58
C GLY A 287 -8.38 9.10 -6.18
N THR A 288 -7.17 9.10 -5.64
CA THR A 288 -6.46 7.92 -5.13
C THR A 288 -6.73 7.70 -3.63
N THR A 289 -6.18 6.63 -3.06
CA THR A 289 -6.05 6.40 -1.61
C THR A 289 -4.90 7.20 -0.96
N GLY A 290 -4.11 7.94 -1.73
CA GLY A 290 -3.23 9.00 -1.21
C GLY A 290 -1.76 8.65 -0.97
N TYR A 291 -1.23 7.54 -1.52
CA TYR A 291 0.20 7.22 -1.44
C TYR A 291 1.10 8.28 -2.11
N ASP A 292 0.59 8.95 -3.15
CA ASP A 292 1.25 10.11 -3.77
C ASP A 292 1.45 11.24 -2.75
N ALA A 293 0.42 11.51 -1.94
CA ALA A 293 0.47 12.52 -0.87
C ALA A 293 1.37 12.07 0.29
N LEU A 294 1.37 10.77 0.64
CA LEU A 294 2.27 10.21 1.68
C LEU A 294 3.73 10.52 1.35
N ARG A 295 4.17 10.23 0.12
CA ARG A 295 5.55 10.52 -0.34
C ARG A 295 5.90 12.00 -0.17
N GLU A 296 4.96 12.89 -0.46
CA GLU A 296 5.16 14.34 -0.34
C GLU A 296 5.24 14.80 1.11
N PHE A 297 4.33 14.32 1.96
CA PHE A 297 4.28 14.66 3.37
C PHE A 297 5.48 14.11 4.14
N ASP A 298 5.96 12.92 3.81
CA ASP A 298 7.18 12.39 4.42
C ASP A 298 8.44 13.07 3.88
N GLY A 299 8.54 13.16 2.56
CA GLY A 299 9.73 13.64 1.90
C GLY A 299 10.09 15.09 2.25
N VAL A 300 9.09 15.94 2.53
CA VAL A 300 9.33 17.35 2.85
C VAL A 300 10.01 17.54 4.21
N PHE A 301 10.09 16.53 5.09
CA PHE A 301 10.80 16.64 6.38
C PHE A 301 12.27 16.21 6.32
N VAL A 302 12.70 15.57 5.22
CA VAL A 302 14.09 15.14 5.06
C VAL A 302 15.04 16.34 5.02
N ASN A 303 16.11 16.29 5.83
CA ASN A 303 17.20 17.26 5.79
C ASN A 303 18.14 17.01 4.60
N ARG A 304 17.68 17.37 3.40
CA ARG A 304 18.38 17.10 2.13
C ARG A 304 19.88 17.48 2.06
N PRO A 305 20.40 18.52 2.73
CA PRO A 305 21.83 18.81 2.74
C PRO A 305 22.75 17.64 3.14
N VAL A 306 22.28 16.65 3.93
CA VAL A 306 23.09 15.48 4.32
C VAL A 306 23.09 14.34 3.30
N VAL A 307 22.44 14.51 2.14
CA VAL A 307 22.29 13.51 1.07
C VAL A 307 23.59 12.80 0.68
N LYS A 308 24.71 13.55 0.60
CA LYS A 308 26.04 13.01 0.25
C LYS A 308 26.72 12.26 1.40
N LYS A 309 26.39 12.60 2.65
CA LYS A 309 26.87 11.86 3.81
C LYS A 309 26.16 10.49 3.90
N PHE A 310 24.86 10.46 3.63
CA PHE A 310 24.10 9.21 3.53
C PHE A 310 24.50 8.35 2.33
N ASP A 311 24.85 8.94 1.17
CA ASP A 311 25.44 8.21 0.04
C ASP A 311 26.68 7.40 0.50
N ALA A 312 27.61 8.07 1.16
CA ALA A 312 28.86 7.46 1.61
C ALA A 312 28.65 6.41 2.72
N LEU A 313 27.68 6.64 3.62
CA LEU A 313 27.36 5.68 4.68
C LEU A 313 26.72 4.41 4.10
N ALA A 314 25.78 4.54 3.17
CA ALA A 314 25.18 3.42 2.47
C ALA A 314 26.22 2.64 1.67
N GLU A 315 27.05 3.34 0.88
CA GLU A 315 28.11 2.69 0.09
C GLU A 315 29.09 1.90 0.98
N LYS A 316 29.45 2.45 2.15
CA LYS A 316 30.32 1.77 3.11
C LYS A 316 29.72 0.44 3.60
N TRP A 317 28.45 0.42 3.98
CA TRP A 317 27.84 -0.74 4.62
C TRP A 317 27.22 -1.73 3.64
N THR A 318 26.80 -1.27 2.47
CA THR A 318 25.97 -2.06 1.55
C THR A 318 26.63 -2.22 0.18
N GLY A 319 27.76 -1.57 -0.07
CA GLY A 319 28.44 -1.58 -1.37
C GLY A 319 27.76 -0.74 -2.46
N SER A 320 26.70 0.02 -2.14
CA SER A 320 25.98 0.87 -3.09
C SER A 320 25.53 2.17 -2.42
N GLN A 321 25.58 3.28 -3.15
CA GLN A 321 25.07 4.56 -2.68
C GLN A 321 23.54 4.57 -2.56
N TRP A 322 22.86 3.68 -3.30
CA TRP A 322 21.40 3.67 -3.45
C TRP A 322 20.85 5.07 -3.78
N ASP A 323 21.59 5.80 -4.61
CA ASP A 323 21.12 7.02 -5.24
C ASP A 323 20.15 6.70 -6.38
N ASN A 324 19.63 7.73 -7.04
CA ASN A 324 18.60 7.54 -8.06
C ASN A 324 19.03 6.58 -9.18
N ALA A 325 20.27 6.67 -9.65
CA ALA A 325 20.77 5.82 -10.72
C ALA A 325 20.94 4.36 -10.25
N ALA A 326 21.49 4.16 -9.05
CA ALA A 326 21.63 2.82 -8.48
C ALA A 326 20.27 2.16 -8.21
N PHE A 327 19.29 2.93 -7.73
CA PHE A 327 17.93 2.43 -7.49
C PHE A 327 17.23 2.08 -8.81
N GLU A 328 17.26 2.96 -9.81
CA GLU A 328 16.67 2.69 -11.13
C GLU A 328 17.27 1.44 -11.79
N ALA A 329 18.60 1.26 -11.68
CA ALA A 329 19.27 0.06 -12.19
C ALA A 329 18.78 -1.21 -11.46
N ALA A 330 18.71 -1.18 -10.13
CA ALA A 330 18.22 -2.31 -9.34
C ALA A 330 16.74 -2.61 -9.62
N GLU A 331 15.89 -1.59 -9.78
CA GLU A 331 14.48 -1.77 -10.14
C GLU A 331 14.33 -2.49 -11.48
N ILE A 332 15.10 -2.11 -12.51
CA ILE A 332 15.08 -2.76 -13.82
C ILE A 332 15.55 -4.22 -13.70
N GLU A 333 16.67 -4.48 -13.02
CA GLU A 333 17.20 -5.83 -12.82
C GLU A 333 16.19 -6.73 -12.09
N LEU A 334 15.66 -6.27 -10.96
CA LEU A 334 14.72 -7.03 -10.13
C LEU A 334 13.38 -7.28 -10.82
N LYS A 335 12.87 -6.30 -11.58
CA LYS A 335 11.67 -6.50 -12.40
C LYS A 335 11.92 -7.56 -13.47
N ALA A 336 13.10 -7.58 -14.10
CA ALA A 336 13.45 -8.62 -15.06
C ALA A 336 13.52 -10.00 -14.40
N ASP A 337 14.11 -10.11 -13.21
CA ASP A 337 14.21 -11.38 -12.48
C ASP A 337 12.84 -11.92 -12.06
N VAL A 338 11.95 -11.07 -11.54
CA VAL A 338 10.56 -11.43 -11.23
C VAL A 338 9.84 -11.91 -12.48
N ALA A 339 9.97 -11.19 -13.59
CA ALA A 339 9.34 -11.56 -14.86
C ALA A 339 9.86 -12.91 -15.40
N ARG A 340 11.15 -13.23 -15.22
CA ARG A 340 11.75 -14.51 -15.65
C ARG A 340 11.42 -15.70 -14.76
N SER A 341 11.10 -15.46 -13.49
CA SER A 341 10.94 -16.51 -12.48
C SER A 341 9.52 -16.54 -11.94
N GLU A 342 9.24 -15.72 -10.94
CA GLU A 342 7.97 -15.69 -10.19
C GLU A 342 6.73 -15.48 -11.07
N LEU A 343 6.86 -14.68 -12.14
CA LEU A 343 5.79 -14.37 -13.11
C LEU A 343 6.08 -14.90 -14.52
N ALA A 344 6.91 -15.94 -14.64
CA ALA A 344 7.26 -16.54 -15.93
C ALA A 344 6.01 -17.06 -16.68
N ALA A 345 5.05 -17.64 -15.96
CA ALA A 345 3.80 -18.14 -16.54
C ALA A 345 3.02 -17.04 -17.27
N GLU A 346 2.94 -15.86 -16.66
CA GLU A 346 2.29 -14.68 -17.23
C GLU A 346 3.05 -14.15 -18.46
N VAL A 347 4.39 -14.16 -18.43
CA VAL A 347 5.23 -13.78 -19.58
C VAL A 347 5.08 -14.75 -20.74
N HIS A 348 5.08 -16.07 -20.49
CA HIS A 348 4.86 -17.07 -21.54
C HIS A 348 3.48 -16.92 -22.18
N ARG A 349 2.43 -16.67 -21.38
CA ARG A 349 1.08 -16.40 -21.90
C ARG A 349 1.05 -15.13 -22.74
N LEU A 350 1.73 -14.07 -22.30
CA LEU A 350 1.86 -12.84 -23.06
C LEU A 350 2.61 -13.07 -24.39
N ALA A 351 3.68 -13.87 -24.42
CA ALA A 351 4.38 -14.20 -25.65
C ALA A 351 3.47 -14.93 -26.65
N ARG A 352 2.67 -15.91 -26.18
CA ARG A 352 1.64 -16.57 -27.00
C ARG A 352 0.60 -15.57 -27.52
N ALA A 353 0.12 -14.67 -26.65
CA ALA A 353 -0.83 -13.62 -27.04
C ALA A 353 -0.24 -12.69 -28.12
N VAL A 354 1.03 -12.30 -28.00
CA VAL A 354 1.74 -11.49 -29.01
C VAL A 354 1.79 -12.19 -30.37
N ARG A 355 2.02 -13.51 -30.39
CA ARG A 355 1.97 -14.30 -31.64
C ARG A 355 0.57 -14.32 -32.25
N ASN A 356 -0.45 -14.52 -31.43
CA ASN A 356 -1.84 -14.63 -31.88
C ASN A 356 -2.43 -13.30 -32.38
N ASP A 357 -2.06 -12.20 -31.72
CA ASP A 357 -2.57 -10.85 -32.01
C ASP A 357 -1.82 -10.14 -33.14
N ASN A 358 -0.88 -10.81 -33.80
CA ASN A 358 -0.15 -10.26 -34.92
C ASN A 358 -0.84 -10.60 -36.25
N TRP A 359 -1.31 -9.57 -36.97
CA TRP A 359 -1.90 -9.71 -38.30
C TRP A 359 -0.90 -9.63 -39.46
N SER A 360 0.40 -9.52 -39.17
CA SER A 360 1.48 -9.46 -40.17
C SER A 360 2.23 -10.78 -40.26
N THR A 361 2.75 -11.12 -41.45
CA THR A 361 3.73 -12.21 -41.63
C THR A 361 5.13 -11.82 -41.13
N SER A 362 5.34 -10.56 -40.73
CA SER A 362 6.57 -10.11 -40.08
C SER A 362 6.68 -10.75 -38.69
N GLY A 363 7.86 -11.28 -38.35
CA GLY A 363 8.14 -11.87 -37.04
C GLY A 363 8.29 -13.39 -37.02
N GLU A 364 8.06 -14.10 -38.13
CA GLU A 364 8.33 -15.56 -38.22
C GLU A 364 9.80 -15.93 -37.92
N ASN A 365 10.73 -15.00 -38.15
CA ASN A 365 12.16 -15.19 -37.88
C ASN A 365 12.56 -14.87 -36.43
N VAL A 366 11.67 -14.30 -35.62
CA VAL A 366 11.92 -14.05 -34.20
C VAL A 366 11.67 -15.37 -33.48
N SER A 367 12.68 -15.92 -32.78
CA SER A 367 12.49 -17.11 -31.95
C SER A 367 11.70 -16.80 -30.69
N ASP A 368 11.09 -17.80 -30.06
CA ASP A 368 10.32 -17.60 -28.83
C ASP A 368 11.22 -17.11 -27.68
N ASP A 369 12.42 -17.68 -27.52
CA ASP A 369 13.42 -17.18 -26.56
C ASP A 369 13.73 -15.69 -26.75
N MET A 370 13.82 -15.22 -28.00
CA MET A 370 14.11 -13.81 -28.30
C MET A 370 12.90 -12.92 -27.99
N LEU A 371 11.68 -13.40 -28.29
CA LEU A 371 10.45 -12.69 -27.97
C LEU A 371 10.27 -12.55 -26.45
N GLU A 372 10.41 -13.64 -25.71
CA GLU A 372 10.24 -13.66 -24.26
C GLU A 372 11.27 -12.78 -23.55
N GLU A 373 12.56 -12.90 -23.89
CA GLU A 373 13.61 -12.06 -23.30
C GLU A 373 13.46 -10.58 -23.68
N THR A 374 12.89 -10.29 -24.87
CA THR A 374 12.56 -8.91 -25.27
C THR A 374 11.37 -8.38 -24.46
N LEU A 375 10.33 -9.20 -24.23
CA LEU A 375 9.20 -8.86 -23.37
C LEU A 375 9.64 -8.60 -21.93
N VAL A 376 10.47 -9.47 -21.35
CA VAL A 376 11.08 -9.29 -20.02
C VAL A 376 11.77 -7.93 -19.94
N GLY A 377 12.65 -7.63 -20.90
CA GLY A 377 13.36 -6.35 -20.93
C GLY A 377 12.42 -5.15 -21.05
N LEU A 378 11.36 -5.25 -21.87
CA LEU A 378 10.39 -4.18 -22.07
C LEU A 378 9.53 -3.93 -20.82
N ILE A 379 9.08 -4.99 -20.16
CA ILE A 379 8.34 -4.94 -18.89
C ILE A 379 9.23 -4.31 -17.81
N ALA A 380 10.47 -4.78 -17.69
CA ALA A 380 11.44 -4.26 -16.73
C ALA A 380 11.80 -2.79 -16.96
N ALA A 381 11.83 -2.33 -18.21
CA ALA A 381 12.10 -0.93 -18.54
C ALA A 381 10.89 0.00 -18.32
N MET A 382 9.70 -0.53 -18.03
CA MET A 382 8.50 0.30 -17.83
C MET A 382 8.63 1.11 -16.52
N PRO A 383 8.48 2.46 -16.56
CA PRO A 383 8.68 3.32 -15.39
C PRO A 383 7.41 3.55 -14.56
N VAL A 384 6.30 2.93 -14.95
CA VAL A 384 4.96 3.07 -14.34
C VAL A 384 4.34 1.69 -14.23
N TYR A 385 3.36 1.52 -13.32
CA TYR A 385 2.65 0.24 -13.15
C TYR A 385 2.03 -0.24 -14.45
N ARG A 386 1.38 0.65 -15.21
CA ARG A 386 0.87 0.36 -16.55
C ARG A 386 0.78 1.64 -17.37
N ALA A 387 1.02 1.52 -18.67
CA ALA A 387 1.20 2.67 -19.59
C ALA A 387 0.04 2.89 -20.57
N ASP A 388 -1.00 2.05 -20.50
CA ASP A 388 -2.17 2.08 -21.36
C ASP A 388 -3.25 3.08 -20.89
N TYR A 389 -3.06 3.72 -19.72
CA TYR A 389 -3.81 4.93 -19.39
C TYR A 389 -3.57 6.00 -20.46
N GLN A 390 -4.65 6.67 -20.86
CA GLN A 390 -4.59 7.60 -21.98
C GLN A 390 -3.58 8.77 -21.72
N SER A 391 -3.34 9.16 -20.46
CA SER A 391 -2.35 10.19 -20.06
C SER A 391 -0.91 9.73 -20.24
N LEU A 392 -0.70 8.42 -20.31
CA LEU A 392 0.59 7.74 -20.41
C LEU A 392 0.83 7.11 -21.80
N SER A 393 -0.07 7.35 -22.76
CA SER A 393 -0.03 6.81 -24.13
C SER A 393 1.29 6.95 -24.92
N ARG A 394 2.23 7.79 -24.47
CA ARG A 394 3.56 7.94 -25.09
C ARG A 394 4.66 7.12 -24.42
N VAL A 395 4.43 6.62 -23.20
CA VAL A 395 5.46 5.96 -22.38
C VAL A 395 6.00 4.72 -23.09
N THR A 396 5.13 3.77 -23.47
CA THR A 396 5.55 2.54 -24.16
C THR A 396 6.37 2.82 -25.42
N SER A 397 5.91 3.74 -26.28
CA SER A 397 6.66 4.11 -27.49
C SER A 397 8.04 4.72 -27.20
N THR A 398 8.17 5.44 -26.09
CA THR A 398 9.44 6.07 -25.68
C THR A 398 10.40 5.01 -25.14
N VAL A 399 9.90 4.06 -24.34
CA VAL A 399 10.68 2.94 -23.81
C VAL A 399 11.18 2.06 -24.96
N ILE A 400 10.30 1.70 -25.91
CA ILE A 400 10.68 0.92 -27.10
C ILE A 400 11.78 1.64 -27.90
N ALA A 401 11.65 2.96 -28.12
CA ALA A 401 12.67 3.72 -28.83
C ALA A 401 14.04 3.68 -28.14
N SER A 402 14.07 3.80 -26.80
CA SER A 402 15.31 3.65 -26.02
C SER A 402 15.89 2.24 -26.13
N MET A 403 15.05 1.21 -26.05
CA MET A 403 15.48 -0.18 -26.16
C MET A 403 16.06 -0.51 -27.54
N VAL A 404 15.50 0.02 -28.63
CA VAL A 404 16.06 -0.20 -29.98
C VAL A 404 17.46 0.43 -30.11
N ILE A 405 17.72 1.54 -29.41
CA ILE A 405 19.04 2.18 -29.40
C ILE A 405 20.05 1.32 -28.63
N GLU A 406 19.63 0.78 -27.49
CA GLU A 406 20.49 0.00 -26.59
C GLU A 406 20.72 -1.44 -27.09
N TYR A 407 19.69 -2.04 -27.67
CA TYR A 407 19.64 -3.43 -28.13
C TYR A 407 19.13 -3.51 -29.59
N PRO A 408 19.90 -3.05 -30.60
CA PRO A 408 19.46 -3.05 -31.99
C PRO A 408 19.09 -4.44 -32.54
N GLU A 409 19.66 -5.51 -31.98
CA GLU A 409 19.33 -6.89 -32.32
C GLU A 409 17.91 -7.32 -31.92
N ARG A 410 17.26 -6.59 -31.00
CA ARG A 410 15.88 -6.85 -30.56
C ARG A 410 14.82 -6.11 -31.40
N ALA A 411 15.23 -5.36 -32.43
CA ALA A 411 14.32 -4.51 -33.21
C ALA A 411 13.14 -5.29 -33.83
N ASP A 412 13.40 -6.44 -34.46
CA ASP A 412 12.34 -7.27 -35.08
C ASP A 412 11.33 -7.79 -34.04
N ALA A 413 11.80 -8.14 -32.84
CA ALA A 413 10.95 -8.56 -31.73
C ALA A 413 10.12 -7.40 -31.17
N LEU A 414 10.71 -6.21 -31.04
CA LEU A 414 10.01 -5.00 -30.61
C LEU A 414 8.97 -4.53 -31.63
N ASP A 415 9.23 -4.69 -32.93
CA ASP A 415 8.24 -4.43 -33.99
C ASP A 415 7.05 -5.40 -33.92
N LEU A 416 7.33 -6.69 -33.65
CA LEU A 416 6.32 -7.72 -33.44
C LEU A 416 5.45 -7.39 -32.21
N ILE A 417 6.07 -7.10 -31.06
CA ILE A 417 5.38 -6.70 -29.84
C ILE A 417 4.53 -5.46 -30.08
N SER A 418 5.11 -4.42 -30.70
CA SER A 418 4.40 -3.17 -30.99
C SER A 418 3.14 -3.39 -31.83
N THR A 419 3.24 -4.25 -32.84
CA THR A 419 2.10 -4.58 -33.72
C THR A 419 1.01 -5.31 -32.95
N ALA A 420 1.38 -6.28 -32.11
CA ALA A 420 0.42 -7.01 -31.28
C ALA A 420 -0.25 -6.12 -30.22
N LEU A 421 0.49 -5.21 -29.58
CA LEU A 421 -0.10 -4.27 -28.61
C LEU A 421 -1.09 -3.30 -29.27
N LEU A 422 -0.94 -3.02 -30.56
CA LEU A 422 -1.85 -2.17 -31.34
C LEU A 422 -3.06 -2.91 -31.91
N SER A 423 -3.13 -4.24 -31.75
CA SER A 423 -4.31 -5.02 -32.13
C SER A 423 -5.51 -4.78 -31.19
N PHE A 424 -5.22 -4.31 -29.97
CA PHE A 424 -6.17 -4.23 -28.86
C PHE A 424 -6.80 -5.59 -28.50
N GLY A 425 -6.07 -6.68 -28.74
CA GLY A 425 -6.40 -8.04 -28.31
C GLY A 425 -5.84 -8.38 -26.91
N GLU A 426 -5.64 -9.67 -26.66
CA GLU A 426 -5.14 -10.18 -25.38
C GLU A 426 -3.75 -9.63 -25.04
N ALA A 427 -2.84 -9.49 -26.03
CA ALA A 427 -1.47 -9.02 -25.81
C ALA A 427 -1.43 -7.62 -25.18
N ASN A 428 -2.30 -6.71 -25.64
CA ASN A 428 -2.42 -5.36 -25.10
C ASN A 428 -2.81 -5.37 -23.61
N THR A 429 -3.87 -6.10 -23.30
CA THR A 429 -4.42 -6.24 -21.95
C THR A 429 -3.42 -6.89 -21.00
N ARG A 430 -2.83 -8.01 -21.43
CA ARG A 430 -1.86 -8.78 -20.66
C ARG A 430 -0.62 -7.99 -20.34
N PHE A 431 -0.07 -7.29 -21.33
CA PHE A 431 1.13 -6.50 -21.14
C PHE A 431 0.96 -5.49 -19.99
N ALA A 432 -0.19 -4.81 -19.94
CA ALA A 432 -0.51 -3.88 -18.86
C ALA A 432 -0.64 -4.58 -17.49
N GLN A 433 -1.36 -5.71 -17.42
CA GLN A 433 -1.53 -6.48 -16.18
C GLN A 433 -0.21 -7.02 -15.63
N VAL A 434 0.66 -7.54 -16.51
CA VAL A 434 1.97 -8.09 -16.13
C VAL A 434 2.92 -6.98 -15.67
N CYS A 435 2.93 -5.82 -16.35
CA CYS A 435 3.73 -4.67 -15.89
C CYS A 435 3.38 -4.27 -14.45
N GLY A 436 2.09 -4.23 -14.11
CA GLY A 436 1.64 -3.85 -12.77
C GLY A 436 2.11 -4.83 -11.69
N ALA A 437 1.99 -6.13 -11.97
CA ALA A 437 2.43 -7.19 -11.06
C ALA A 437 3.96 -7.23 -10.88
N VAL A 438 4.70 -7.12 -11.99
CA VAL A 438 6.18 -7.09 -11.97
C VAL A 438 6.69 -5.86 -11.24
N MET A 439 6.05 -4.69 -11.41
CA MET A 439 6.41 -3.47 -10.67
C MET A 439 6.26 -3.67 -9.16
N ALA A 440 5.11 -4.17 -8.70
CA ALA A 440 4.87 -4.39 -7.27
C ALA A 440 5.89 -5.38 -6.67
N LYS A 441 6.04 -6.56 -7.29
CA LYS A 441 6.92 -7.62 -6.77
C LYS A 441 8.41 -7.25 -6.85
N GLY A 442 8.85 -6.67 -7.97
CA GLY A 442 10.26 -6.32 -8.19
C GLY A 442 10.71 -5.08 -7.39
N VAL A 443 9.83 -4.11 -7.19
CA VAL A 443 10.18 -2.84 -6.52
C VAL A 443 9.74 -2.83 -5.06
N GLU A 444 8.44 -2.89 -4.80
CA GLU A 444 7.91 -2.68 -3.45
C GLU A 444 8.21 -3.85 -2.50
N ASP A 445 8.21 -5.06 -3.03
CA ASP A 445 8.45 -6.28 -2.26
C ASP A 445 9.88 -6.79 -2.36
N THR A 446 10.74 -6.20 -3.20
CA THR A 446 12.15 -6.62 -3.30
C THR A 446 13.13 -5.46 -3.20
N ALA A 447 13.11 -4.51 -4.15
CA ALA A 447 14.07 -3.39 -4.17
C ALA A 447 14.06 -2.57 -2.88
N PHE A 448 12.88 -2.33 -2.31
CA PHE A 448 12.73 -1.62 -1.03
C PHE A 448 13.34 -2.34 0.16
N TYR A 449 13.51 -3.66 0.12
CA TYR A 449 14.18 -4.44 1.17
C TYR A 449 15.70 -4.58 0.95
N ARG A 450 16.21 -4.25 -0.24
CA ARG A 450 17.65 -4.26 -0.55
C ARG A 450 18.31 -2.90 -0.36
N GLY A 451 17.64 -1.83 -0.76
CA GLY A 451 18.13 -0.48 -0.56
C GLY A 451 18.21 -0.15 0.93
N SER A 452 19.25 0.53 1.40
CA SER A 452 19.32 0.95 2.81
C SER A 452 19.95 2.32 3.04
N ARG A 453 19.75 3.25 2.10
CA ARG A 453 20.18 4.65 2.26
C ARG A 453 19.41 5.43 3.32
N LEU A 454 18.08 5.47 3.21
CA LEU A 454 17.20 6.03 4.23
C LEU A 454 15.85 5.33 4.12
N VAL A 455 15.61 4.36 4.99
CA VAL A 455 14.50 3.39 4.81
C VAL A 455 13.12 4.03 5.02
N SER A 456 13.02 5.19 5.65
CA SER A 456 11.74 5.93 5.76
C SER A 456 11.20 6.45 4.42
N LEU A 457 12.00 6.40 3.35
CA LEU A 457 11.60 6.77 1.99
C LEU A 457 11.18 5.57 1.12
N GLN A 458 11.33 4.35 1.63
CA GLN A 458 10.98 3.09 0.98
C GLN A 458 9.58 2.66 1.42
N GLU A 459 8.60 3.42 0.98
CA GLU A 459 7.18 3.13 1.19
C GLU A 459 6.48 2.90 -0.14
N VAL A 460 5.30 2.27 -0.08
CA VAL A 460 4.38 2.15 -1.22
C VAL A 460 4.16 3.54 -1.85
N GLY A 461 4.40 3.66 -3.16
CA GLY A 461 4.41 4.94 -3.88
C GLY A 461 5.61 5.88 -3.61
N GLY A 462 6.63 5.39 -2.90
CA GLY A 462 7.85 6.11 -2.54
C GLY A 462 8.83 6.28 -3.70
N ALA A 463 9.87 7.09 -3.47
CA ALA A 463 10.94 7.33 -4.45
C ALA A 463 12.30 7.49 -3.75
N PRO A 464 12.83 6.40 -3.16
CA PRO A 464 13.95 6.45 -2.23
C PRO A 464 15.22 7.07 -2.83
N GLY A 465 15.51 6.83 -4.11
CA GLY A 465 16.68 7.38 -4.80
C GLY A 465 16.75 8.91 -4.85
N ARG A 466 15.62 9.62 -4.70
CA ARG A 466 15.53 11.09 -4.74
C ARG A 466 15.91 11.80 -3.43
N PHE A 467 15.97 11.06 -2.33
CA PHE A 467 16.28 11.57 -0.99
C PHE A 467 15.36 12.74 -0.55
N GLY A 468 14.06 12.46 -0.49
CA GLY A 468 13.02 13.38 -0.01
C GLY A 468 12.52 14.39 -1.05
N VAL A 469 11.73 15.36 -0.57
CA VAL A 469 10.99 16.35 -1.37
C VAL A 469 11.40 17.76 -0.94
N SER A 470 11.59 18.67 -1.91
CA SER A 470 11.90 20.07 -1.55
C SER A 470 10.63 20.84 -1.16
N PRO A 471 10.69 21.88 -0.31
CA PRO A 471 9.51 22.70 -0.02
C PRO A 471 8.86 23.30 -1.28
N ALA A 472 9.64 23.67 -2.30
CA ALA A 472 9.11 24.21 -3.54
C ALA A 472 8.32 23.14 -4.33
N GLU A 473 8.89 21.94 -4.48
CA GLU A 473 8.21 20.77 -5.08
C GLU A 473 6.94 20.43 -4.31
N TYR A 474 7.00 20.37 -2.98
CA TYR A 474 5.86 20.14 -2.11
C TYR A 474 4.72 21.13 -2.38
N HIS A 475 5.00 22.44 -2.35
CA HIS A 475 3.97 23.47 -2.55
C HIS A 475 3.35 23.43 -3.96
N MET A 476 4.13 23.09 -4.99
CA MET A 476 3.61 22.93 -6.35
C MET A 476 2.66 21.73 -6.45
N LEU A 477 3.01 20.60 -5.83
CA LEU A 477 2.18 19.39 -5.80
C LEU A 477 0.89 19.62 -4.98
N GLN A 478 0.97 20.31 -3.84
CA GLN A 478 -0.24 20.68 -3.08
C GLN A 478 -1.16 21.61 -3.89
N ALA A 479 -0.60 22.58 -4.61
CA ALA A 479 -1.39 23.48 -5.45
C ALA A 479 -2.06 22.73 -6.62
N GLU A 480 -1.38 21.72 -7.19
CA GLU A 480 -1.97 20.83 -8.18
C GLU A 480 -3.12 20.01 -7.59
N ARG A 481 -2.92 19.35 -6.45
CA ARG A 481 -3.95 18.58 -5.74
C ARG A 481 -5.18 19.44 -5.43
N ALA A 482 -4.98 20.68 -4.96
CA ALA A 482 -6.08 21.61 -4.70
C ALA A 482 -6.92 21.94 -5.95
N ARG A 483 -6.28 21.98 -7.12
CA ARG A 483 -6.93 22.39 -8.38
C ARG A 483 -7.58 21.22 -9.11
N LEU A 484 -6.92 20.07 -9.13
CA LEU A 484 -7.33 18.92 -9.94
C LEU A 484 -8.05 17.85 -9.13
N TRP A 485 -7.64 17.66 -7.87
CA TRP A 485 -8.04 16.53 -7.05
C TRP A 485 -8.42 16.94 -5.62
N PRO A 486 -9.32 17.94 -5.43
CA PRO A 486 -9.65 18.45 -4.09
C PRO A 486 -10.29 17.40 -3.18
N ARG A 487 -10.86 16.34 -3.76
CA ARG A 487 -11.53 15.23 -3.08
C ARG A 487 -10.73 13.92 -3.09
N THR A 488 -9.48 13.91 -3.54
CA THR A 488 -8.62 12.72 -3.40
C THR A 488 -8.34 12.45 -1.93
N MET A 489 -8.17 11.19 -1.56
CA MET A 489 -7.68 10.86 -0.22
C MET A 489 -6.21 11.27 -0.08
N THR A 490 -5.79 11.57 1.13
CA THR A 490 -4.38 11.71 1.50
C THR A 490 -4.10 10.85 2.72
N THR A 491 -3.01 10.09 2.72
CA THR A 491 -2.71 9.15 3.81
C THR A 491 -1.30 9.32 4.36
N LEU A 492 -1.07 8.75 5.54
CA LEU A 492 0.24 8.61 6.18
C LEU A 492 0.50 7.16 6.61
N THR A 493 -0.53 6.40 6.97
CA THR A 493 -0.40 4.98 7.31
C THR A 493 -1.57 4.25 6.67
N THR A 494 -1.33 3.04 6.17
CA THR A 494 -2.37 2.13 5.69
C THR A 494 -2.10 0.73 6.24
N HIS A 495 -2.93 -0.23 5.86
CA HIS A 495 -2.68 -1.64 6.15
C HIS A 495 -1.56 -2.25 5.28
N ASP A 496 -1.04 -1.51 4.29
CA ASP A 496 0.00 -1.98 3.37
C ASP A 496 1.29 -1.14 3.40
N THR A 497 1.29 0.00 4.11
CA THR A 497 2.54 0.74 4.36
C THR A 497 3.56 -0.17 5.06
N LYS A 498 4.82 -0.11 4.60
CA LYS A 498 5.94 -0.92 5.10
C LYS A 498 6.37 -0.49 6.51
N ARG A 499 6.08 0.75 6.92
CA ARG A 499 6.18 1.24 8.31
C ARG A 499 5.05 2.20 8.67
N GLY A 500 4.69 2.30 9.94
CA GLY A 500 3.80 3.34 10.47
C GLY A 500 4.40 4.76 10.40
N GLU A 501 3.54 5.78 10.34
CA GLU A 501 3.92 7.19 10.18
C GLU A 501 4.88 7.73 11.24
N ASP A 502 4.80 7.25 12.48
CA ASP A 502 5.66 7.71 13.57
C ASP A 502 7.04 7.06 13.53
N VAL A 503 7.09 5.78 13.14
CA VAL A 503 8.33 5.05 12.86
C VAL A 503 9.12 5.78 11.76
N ARG A 504 8.45 6.15 10.66
CA ARG A 504 9.07 6.91 9.57
C ARG A 504 9.49 8.32 9.99
N SER A 505 8.73 8.95 10.88
CA SER A 505 9.07 10.27 11.44
C SER A 505 10.33 10.24 12.29
N ARG A 506 10.48 9.23 13.16
CA ARG A 506 11.69 9.03 13.96
C ARG A 506 12.90 8.71 13.07
N ILE A 507 12.75 7.82 12.09
CA ILE A 507 13.84 7.50 11.14
C ILE A 507 14.26 8.73 10.32
N SER A 508 13.31 9.60 9.95
CA SER A 508 13.62 10.84 9.22
C SER A 508 14.50 11.81 10.02
N GLU A 509 14.43 11.78 11.36
CA GLU A 509 15.24 12.61 12.25
C GLU A 509 16.74 12.24 12.22
N LEU A 510 17.08 11.02 11.76
CA LEU A 510 18.47 10.63 11.48
C LEU A 510 19.15 11.56 10.47
N THR A 511 18.36 12.28 9.66
CA THR A 511 18.90 13.27 8.72
C THR A 511 19.37 14.56 9.40
N GLU A 512 18.97 14.81 10.64
CA GLU A 512 19.49 15.89 11.50
C GLU A 512 20.55 15.35 12.47
N ALA A 513 20.44 14.10 12.89
CA ALA A 513 21.37 13.38 13.77
C ALA A 513 22.33 12.44 13.00
N PHE A 514 22.79 12.85 11.81
CA PHE A 514 23.58 11.98 10.95
C PHE A 514 24.88 11.52 11.63
N ASP A 515 25.59 12.43 12.30
CA ASP A 515 26.91 12.10 12.84
C ASP A 515 26.77 11.09 14.00
N GLU A 516 25.73 11.22 14.84
CA GLU A 516 25.39 10.24 15.88
C GLU A 516 24.94 8.89 15.30
N PHE A 517 24.13 8.89 14.24
CA PHE A 517 23.72 7.66 13.56
C PHE A 517 24.90 6.93 12.91
N ALA A 518 25.82 7.67 12.27
CA ALA A 518 27.02 7.11 11.68
C ALA A 518 27.91 6.49 12.77
N GLU A 519 28.08 7.14 13.92
CA GLU A 519 28.82 6.59 15.06
C GLU A 519 28.20 5.28 15.58
N LEU A 520 26.87 5.21 15.71
CA LEU A 520 26.18 3.98 16.10
C LEU A 520 26.44 2.85 15.10
N CYS A 521 26.39 3.13 13.79
CA CYS A 521 26.70 2.14 12.76
C CYS A 521 28.14 1.61 12.89
N GLU A 522 29.12 2.43 13.27
CA GLU A 522 30.51 1.97 13.48
C GLU A 522 30.67 1.07 14.71
N LYS A 523 29.86 1.29 15.75
CA LYS A 523 29.94 0.54 17.02
C LYS A 523 29.37 -0.87 16.89
N ILE A 524 28.30 -1.03 16.14
CA ILE A 524 27.59 -2.30 16.00
C ILE A 524 28.22 -3.12 14.86
N PRO A 525 28.82 -4.29 15.11
CA PRO A 525 29.34 -5.15 14.07
C PRO A 525 28.17 -5.73 13.25
N TYR A 526 28.21 -5.59 11.92
CA TYR A 526 27.20 -6.15 11.02
C TYR A 526 27.60 -7.56 10.57
N GLU A 527 26.68 -8.52 10.71
CA GLU A 527 26.83 -9.86 10.16
C GLU A 527 26.71 -9.86 8.62
N ASP A 528 25.69 -9.14 8.10
CA ASP A 528 25.52 -8.84 6.68
C ASP A 528 25.24 -7.35 6.52
N GLY A 529 26.10 -6.66 5.77
CA GLY A 529 26.10 -5.21 5.75
C GLY A 529 24.81 -4.58 5.22
N MET A 530 24.21 -5.16 4.17
CA MET A 530 22.96 -4.68 3.59
C MET A 530 21.78 -4.92 4.52
N THR A 531 21.63 -6.14 5.03
CA THR A 531 20.52 -6.57 5.91
C THR A 531 20.58 -5.85 7.24
N CYS A 532 21.74 -5.84 7.91
CA CYS A 532 21.90 -5.19 9.21
C CYS A 532 21.71 -3.67 9.13
N HIS A 533 22.20 -3.00 8.07
CA HIS A 533 22.01 -1.55 7.92
C HIS A 533 20.54 -1.17 7.68
N PHE A 534 19.81 -1.99 6.91
CA PHE A 534 18.37 -1.85 6.73
C PHE A 534 17.62 -2.05 8.06
N LEU A 535 17.89 -3.16 8.76
CA LEU A 535 17.20 -3.50 10.00
C LEU A 535 17.49 -2.52 11.13
N LEU A 536 18.73 -2.03 11.26
CA LEU A 536 19.09 -1.08 12.32
C LEU A 536 18.23 0.19 12.28
N GLN A 537 17.97 0.74 11.09
CA GLN A 537 17.11 1.92 10.95
C GLN A 537 15.66 1.62 11.42
N ASN A 538 15.14 0.43 11.13
CA ASN A 538 13.81 0.00 11.57
C ASN A 538 13.75 -0.24 13.08
N ILE A 539 14.77 -0.87 13.65
CA ILE A 539 14.95 -1.07 15.10
C ILE A 539 14.93 0.29 15.80
N ILE A 540 15.71 1.27 15.33
CA ILE A 540 15.70 2.64 15.87
C ILE A 540 14.30 3.27 15.78
N GLY A 541 13.60 3.04 14.66
CA GLY A 541 12.26 3.56 14.43
C GLY A 541 11.24 3.13 15.49
N VAL A 542 11.32 1.89 15.98
CA VAL A 542 10.39 1.33 16.98
C VAL A 542 10.95 1.26 18.40
N TRP A 543 12.21 1.65 18.60
CA TRP A 543 12.88 1.52 19.89
C TRP A 543 12.17 2.32 21.00
N PRO A 544 12.01 1.75 22.21
CA PRO A 544 11.38 2.47 23.32
C PRO A 544 12.35 3.52 23.89
N THR A 545 11.86 4.73 24.12
CA THR A 545 12.69 5.87 24.58
C THR A 545 13.29 5.64 25.98
N ASP A 546 12.68 4.79 26.80
CA ASP A 546 13.20 4.39 28.11
C ASP A 546 14.28 3.29 28.03
N GLY A 547 14.53 2.75 26.83
CA GLY A 547 15.50 1.67 26.57
C GLY A 547 15.00 0.26 26.93
N VAL A 548 13.76 0.11 27.42
CA VAL A 548 13.26 -1.18 27.89
C VAL A 548 12.57 -1.94 26.77
N VAL A 549 13.33 -2.78 26.06
CA VAL A 549 12.77 -3.67 25.03
C VAL A 549 12.00 -4.82 25.68
N SER A 550 10.68 -4.83 25.48
CA SER A 550 9.82 -5.92 25.98
C SER A 550 10.02 -7.22 25.19
N ALA A 551 9.62 -8.36 25.78
CA ALA A 551 9.63 -9.65 25.10
C ALA A 551 8.79 -9.63 23.80
N ASN A 552 7.64 -8.95 23.82
CA ASN A 552 6.80 -8.81 22.64
C ASN A 552 7.47 -7.95 21.55
N LEU A 553 8.16 -6.86 21.91
CA LEU A 553 8.90 -6.07 20.93
C LEU A 553 10.07 -6.87 20.34
N ARG A 554 10.78 -7.65 21.15
CA ARG A 554 11.84 -8.54 20.64
C ARG A 554 11.26 -9.53 19.62
N GLU A 555 10.17 -10.22 19.93
CA GLU A 555 9.49 -11.14 19.01
C GLU A 555 9.13 -10.45 17.69
N ARG A 556 8.47 -9.29 17.75
CA ARG A 556 8.12 -8.48 16.57
C ARG A 556 9.33 -8.10 15.71
N LEU A 557 10.48 -7.79 16.32
CA LEU A 557 11.72 -7.49 15.59
C LEU A 557 12.29 -8.73 14.88
N HIS A 558 12.17 -9.91 15.48
CA HIS A 558 12.56 -11.16 14.84
C HIS A 558 11.63 -11.50 13.68
N ASP A 559 10.31 -11.42 13.86
CA ASP A 559 9.33 -11.66 12.79
C ASP A 559 9.54 -10.69 11.62
N TYR A 560 9.78 -9.41 11.93
CA TYR A 560 10.11 -8.40 10.92
C TYR A 560 11.42 -8.71 10.19
N ALA A 561 12.46 -9.14 10.91
CA ALA A 561 13.74 -9.49 10.31
C ALA A 561 13.61 -10.69 9.36
N GLU A 562 12.87 -11.74 9.75
CA GLU A 562 12.60 -12.90 8.92
C GLU A 562 11.90 -12.51 7.62
N LYS A 563 10.81 -11.73 7.73
CA LYS A 563 10.11 -11.19 6.57
C LYS A 563 11.04 -10.36 5.69
N ALA A 564 11.75 -9.39 6.26
CA ALA A 564 12.62 -8.50 5.49
C ALA A 564 13.73 -9.25 4.74
N MET A 565 14.33 -10.28 5.33
CA MET A 565 15.35 -11.11 4.68
C MET A 565 14.78 -11.89 3.49
N ARG A 566 13.58 -12.47 3.64
CA ARG A 566 12.93 -13.27 2.60
C ARG A 566 12.38 -12.43 1.46
N GLU A 567 11.85 -11.24 1.75
CA GLU A 567 11.43 -10.25 0.74
C GLU A 567 12.66 -9.68 -0.01
N ALA A 568 13.77 -9.43 0.68
CA ALA A 568 15.01 -9.04 0.00
C ALA A 568 15.50 -10.13 -0.98
N GLY A 569 15.31 -11.41 -0.66
CA GLY A 569 15.58 -12.52 -1.58
C GLY A 569 17.04 -12.67 -1.98
N VAL A 570 17.99 -12.18 -1.18
CA VAL A 570 19.43 -12.21 -1.50
C VAL A 570 20.11 -13.46 -0.95
N HIS A 571 19.83 -13.81 0.30
CA HIS A 571 20.47 -14.94 1.01
C HIS A 571 19.49 -16.04 1.41
N THR A 572 18.21 -15.72 1.47
CA THR A 572 17.07 -16.60 1.82
C THR A 572 15.84 -16.09 1.08
N THR A 573 14.87 -16.94 0.79
CA THR A 573 13.59 -16.56 0.15
C THR A 573 12.42 -17.17 0.92
N TRP A 574 11.18 -16.93 0.47
CA TRP A 574 9.99 -17.55 1.05
C TRP A 574 9.90 -19.07 0.81
N PHE A 575 10.68 -19.61 -0.12
CA PHE A 575 10.59 -20.99 -0.58
C PHE A 575 11.89 -21.79 -0.42
N ASP A 576 13.05 -21.13 -0.42
CA ASP A 576 14.37 -21.73 -0.28
C ASP A 576 15.08 -21.11 0.94
N ASN A 577 14.62 -21.52 2.13
CA ASN A 577 15.01 -20.89 3.39
C ASN A 577 16.45 -21.27 3.78
N ASN A 578 17.30 -20.26 3.97
CA ASN A 578 18.66 -20.44 4.50
C ASN A 578 18.67 -20.26 6.02
N GLU A 579 18.37 -21.34 6.76
CA GLU A 579 18.28 -21.32 8.22
C GLU A 579 19.57 -20.88 8.93
N GLU A 580 20.75 -21.09 8.33
CA GLU A 580 22.01 -20.65 8.93
C GLU A 580 22.12 -19.11 8.91
N PHE A 581 21.80 -18.51 7.76
CA PHE A 581 21.75 -17.06 7.60
C PHE A 581 20.63 -16.43 8.44
N GLU A 582 19.41 -16.97 8.40
CA GLU A 582 18.31 -16.43 9.20
C GLU A 582 18.68 -16.44 10.70
N ARG A 583 19.26 -17.53 11.20
CA ARG A 583 19.75 -17.60 12.59
C ARG A 583 20.90 -16.65 12.89
N SER A 584 21.78 -16.33 11.93
CA SER A 584 22.86 -15.36 12.19
C SER A 584 22.30 -13.95 12.38
N ILE A 585 21.30 -13.57 11.58
CA ILE A 585 20.63 -12.27 11.71
C ILE A 585 19.77 -12.21 12.97
N HIS A 586 19.07 -13.27 13.35
CA HIS A 586 18.37 -13.30 14.65
C HIS A 586 19.33 -13.11 15.83
N ARG A 587 20.49 -13.78 15.83
CA ARG A 587 21.53 -13.55 16.86
C ARG A 587 22.06 -12.11 16.84
N TRP A 588 22.17 -11.51 15.67
CA TRP A 588 22.56 -10.11 15.54
C TRP A 588 21.50 -9.17 16.14
N VAL A 589 20.21 -9.40 15.87
CA VAL A 589 19.10 -8.65 16.50
C VAL A 589 19.17 -8.77 18.03
N ASP A 590 19.37 -9.99 18.55
CA ASP A 590 19.56 -10.20 19.99
C ASP A 590 20.75 -9.41 20.54
N SER A 591 21.90 -9.41 19.84
CA SER A 591 23.09 -8.63 20.25
C SER A 591 22.86 -7.12 20.22
N VAL A 592 22.14 -6.60 19.21
CA VAL A 592 21.73 -5.18 19.19
C VAL A 592 20.92 -4.83 20.43
N ILE A 593 20.04 -5.75 20.88
CA ILE A 593 19.22 -5.53 22.07
C ILE A 593 20.02 -5.66 23.36
N ASP A 594 20.79 -6.74 23.50
CA ASP A 594 21.42 -7.13 24.76
C ASP A 594 22.77 -6.45 25.00
N ASP A 595 23.58 -6.28 23.96
CA ASP A 595 24.95 -5.78 24.06
C ASP A 595 25.07 -4.29 23.70
N TYR A 596 24.24 -3.80 22.75
CA TYR A 596 24.29 -2.43 22.24
C TYR A 596 23.02 -1.61 22.55
N GLY A 597 22.12 -2.13 23.37
CA GLY A 597 20.84 -1.49 23.68
C GLY A 597 21.00 -0.09 24.28
N ASP A 598 22.04 0.14 25.09
CA ASP A 598 22.35 1.46 25.65
C ASP A 598 22.76 2.46 24.56
N ASP A 599 23.59 2.06 23.59
CA ASP A 599 24.01 2.93 22.47
C ASP A 599 22.83 3.30 21.56
N VAL A 600 21.94 2.34 21.28
CA VAL A 600 20.70 2.60 20.52
C VAL A 600 19.80 3.55 21.30
N THR A 601 19.65 3.33 22.60
CA THR A 601 18.84 4.18 23.49
C THR A 601 19.38 5.61 23.55
N ASP A 602 20.70 5.80 23.58
CA ASP A 602 21.32 7.12 23.58
C ASP A 602 21.05 7.90 22.29
N LEU A 603 21.15 7.25 21.12
CA LEU A 603 20.72 7.87 19.86
C LEU A 603 19.22 8.19 19.88
N VAL A 604 18.39 7.26 20.33
CA VAL A 604 16.93 7.43 20.37
C VAL A 604 16.54 8.61 21.27
N LYS A 605 17.18 8.79 22.43
CA LYS A 605 16.96 9.96 23.30
C LYS A 605 17.29 11.29 22.62
N ILE A 606 18.30 11.32 21.74
CA ILE A 606 18.65 12.53 20.98
C ILE A 606 17.56 12.87 19.97
N ILE A 607 16.99 11.86 19.29
CA ILE A 607 16.04 12.08 18.19
C ILE A 607 14.56 12.05 18.61
N ASP A 608 14.20 11.57 19.80
CA ASP A 608 12.80 11.32 20.17
C ASP A 608 11.93 12.58 20.19
N ALA A 609 12.45 13.67 20.76
CA ALA A 609 11.74 14.95 20.79
C ALA A 609 11.54 15.52 19.38
N GLY A 610 12.58 15.46 18.54
CA GLY A 610 12.51 15.89 17.15
C GLY A 610 11.56 15.03 16.31
N GLY A 611 11.65 13.70 16.44
CA GLY A 611 10.74 12.75 15.81
C GLY A 611 9.28 12.97 16.19
N THR A 612 9.00 13.31 17.45
CA THR A 612 7.65 13.67 17.93
C THR A 612 7.14 14.95 17.27
N VAL A 613 7.99 15.98 17.15
CA VAL A 613 7.65 17.22 16.43
C VAL A 613 7.39 16.91 14.96
N ILE A 614 8.22 16.11 14.29
CA ILE A 614 8.01 15.72 12.90
C ILE A 614 6.69 14.96 12.72
N ALA A 615 6.39 13.99 13.58
CA ALA A 615 5.17 13.19 13.51
C ALA A 615 3.90 14.06 13.60
N ASN A 616 3.82 14.93 14.61
CA ASN A 616 2.69 15.85 14.77
C ASN A 616 2.64 16.90 13.65
N SER A 617 3.79 17.37 13.17
CA SER A 617 3.87 18.26 12.00
C SER A 617 3.34 17.59 10.74
N LYS A 618 3.71 16.33 10.46
CA LYS A 618 3.19 15.53 9.33
C LYS A 618 1.69 15.32 9.44
N LYS A 619 1.20 14.93 10.62
CA LYS A 619 -0.23 14.76 10.87
C LYS A 619 -0.99 16.07 10.63
N LEU A 620 -0.51 17.20 11.16
CA LEU A 620 -1.18 18.48 10.96
C LEU A 620 -1.19 18.92 9.50
N ILE A 621 -0.08 18.79 8.77
CA ILE A 621 -0.09 19.15 7.34
C ILE A 621 -1.00 18.24 6.54
N GLN A 622 -1.06 16.93 6.83
CA GLN A 622 -1.99 16.01 6.17
C GLN A 622 -3.44 16.46 6.37
N LEU A 623 -3.83 16.73 7.63
CA LEU A 623 -5.19 17.14 7.99
C LEU A 623 -5.61 18.45 7.32
N MET A 624 -4.67 19.37 7.13
CA MET A 624 -4.94 20.73 6.66
C MET A 624 -4.63 20.95 5.17
N SER A 625 -3.94 20.02 4.51
CA SER A 625 -3.60 20.12 3.09
C SER A 625 -4.80 19.82 2.18
N PRO A 626 -4.72 20.16 0.88
CA PRO A 626 -5.75 19.79 -0.09
C PRO A 626 -5.92 18.27 -0.19
N GLY A 627 -7.13 17.81 -0.54
CA GLY A 627 -7.53 16.41 -0.41
C GLY A 627 -8.17 16.10 0.95
N ILE A 628 -8.72 14.91 1.11
CA ILE A 628 -9.42 14.44 2.31
C ILE A 628 -8.46 13.54 3.12
N PRO A 629 -8.11 13.90 4.37
CA PRO A 629 -7.17 13.12 5.18
C PRO A 629 -7.78 11.80 5.65
N ASP A 630 -7.01 10.72 5.53
CA ASP A 630 -7.30 9.41 6.10
C ASP A 630 -6.53 9.15 7.39
N ILE A 631 -7.20 8.55 8.36
CA ILE A 631 -6.63 8.15 9.64
C ILE A 631 -6.75 6.65 9.73
N TYR A 632 -5.60 5.96 9.66
CA TYR A 632 -5.57 4.52 9.91
C TYR A 632 -5.80 4.22 11.38
N GLN A 633 -6.54 3.15 11.68
CA GLN A 633 -6.97 2.84 13.03
C GLN A 633 -5.83 2.91 14.05
N GLY A 634 -6.02 3.71 15.10
CA GLY A 634 -5.09 3.81 16.20
C GLY A 634 -4.01 4.87 16.06
N THR A 635 -3.81 5.46 14.87
CA THR A 635 -2.78 6.48 14.58
C THR A 635 -3.11 7.89 15.09
N GLU A 636 -4.26 8.05 15.75
CA GLU A 636 -4.53 9.20 16.62
C GLU A 636 -3.72 9.17 17.92
N PHE A 637 -3.14 8.01 18.25
CA PHE A 637 -2.05 7.84 19.21
C PHE A 637 -0.73 7.63 18.46
N PHE A 638 0.39 7.79 19.16
CA PHE A 638 1.68 7.38 18.62
C PHE A 638 1.75 5.84 18.50
N THR A 639 2.20 5.36 17.34
CA THR A 639 2.28 3.93 17.02
C THR A 639 3.69 3.52 16.61
N ASP A 640 4.05 2.27 16.84
CA ASP A 640 5.37 1.70 16.54
C ASP A 640 5.28 0.57 15.51
N SER A 641 4.30 0.61 14.62
CA SER A 641 4.00 -0.48 13.69
C SER A 641 5.02 -0.60 12.56
N LEU A 642 5.44 -1.84 12.27
CA LEU A 642 6.19 -2.25 11.09
C LEU A 642 5.23 -2.82 10.02
N VAL A 643 5.75 -3.50 9.00
CA VAL A 643 4.97 -4.05 7.88
C VAL A 643 3.97 -5.13 8.36
N ASP A 644 2.89 -5.33 7.61
CA ASP A 644 1.93 -6.45 7.75
C ASP A 644 2.64 -7.77 8.12
N PRO A 645 2.25 -8.48 9.18
CA PRO A 645 1.05 -8.27 10.04
C PRO A 645 1.21 -7.34 11.24
N ASP A 646 2.35 -6.66 11.42
CA ASP A 646 2.57 -5.81 12.61
C ASP A 646 1.69 -4.54 12.61
N ASN A 647 1.42 -3.97 11.44
CA ASN A 647 0.48 -2.84 11.27
C ASN A 647 -1.01 -3.25 11.41
N ARG A 648 -1.27 -4.51 11.70
CA ARG A 648 -2.60 -5.11 11.79
C ARG A 648 -2.96 -5.55 13.21
N ARG A 649 -2.17 -5.15 14.22
CA ARG A 649 -2.45 -5.37 15.64
C ARG A 649 -3.78 -4.74 16.09
N PRO A 650 -4.47 -5.31 17.10
CA PRO A 650 -5.71 -4.75 17.63
C PRO A 650 -5.56 -3.34 18.19
N VAL A 651 -6.66 -2.58 18.18
CA VAL A 651 -6.72 -1.20 18.68
C VAL A 651 -7.59 -1.15 19.93
N ASP A 652 -7.06 -0.59 21.01
CA ASP A 652 -7.80 -0.36 22.25
C ASP A 652 -8.65 0.93 22.14
N TYR A 653 -9.91 0.78 21.72
CA TYR A 653 -10.85 1.89 21.57
C TYR A 653 -11.38 2.44 22.89
N GLU A 654 -11.42 1.65 23.97
CA GLU A 654 -11.85 2.12 25.29
C GLU A 654 -10.85 3.14 25.84
N GLN A 655 -9.55 2.86 25.69
CA GLN A 655 -8.49 3.80 26.06
C GLN A 655 -8.61 5.14 25.30
N ARG A 656 -8.97 5.08 24.01
CA ARG A 656 -9.13 6.25 23.15
C ARG A 656 -10.38 7.05 23.48
N MET A 657 -11.46 6.36 23.84
CA MET A 657 -12.70 6.97 24.35
C MET A 657 -12.44 7.75 25.64
N ASP A 658 -11.73 7.16 26.59
CA ASP A 658 -11.32 7.85 27.82
C ASP A 658 -10.40 9.05 27.54
N ALA A 659 -9.51 8.93 26.56
CA ALA A 659 -8.61 10.01 26.16
C ALA A 659 -9.36 11.19 25.51
N ILE A 660 -10.22 10.95 24.52
CA ILE A 660 -10.98 12.03 23.86
C ILE A 660 -11.92 12.75 24.85
N GLU A 661 -12.55 12.02 25.76
CA GLU A 661 -13.42 12.59 26.80
C GLU A 661 -12.64 13.53 27.72
N ARG A 662 -11.47 13.08 28.16
CA ARG A 662 -10.58 13.84 29.01
C ARG A 662 -10.04 15.10 28.29
N VAL A 663 -9.51 14.91 27.08
CA VAL A 663 -8.94 15.97 26.24
C VAL A 663 -9.99 17.04 25.93
N SER A 664 -11.25 16.65 25.67
CA SER A 664 -12.36 17.59 25.41
C SER A 664 -12.62 18.57 26.57
N ARG A 665 -12.18 18.22 27.79
CA ARG A 665 -12.29 19.04 29.00
C ARG A 665 -11.02 19.86 29.30
N GLY A 666 -10.01 19.77 28.43
CA GLY A 666 -8.72 20.44 28.58
C GLY A 666 -7.73 19.73 29.50
N ASP A 667 -7.99 18.48 29.90
CA ASP A 667 -7.06 17.66 30.67
C ASP A 667 -6.15 16.89 29.70
N ILE A 668 -4.92 17.36 29.52
CA ILE A 668 -3.91 16.75 28.62
C ILE A 668 -2.81 16.19 29.51
N ARG A 669 -2.60 14.87 29.49
CA ARG A 669 -1.69 14.18 30.42
C ARG A 669 -0.42 13.63 29.80
N ASN A 670 -0.42 13.38 28.49
CA ASN A 670 0.69 12.75 27.78
C ASN A 670 0.68 13.13 26.28
N LYS A 671 1.67 12.63 25.53
CA LYS A 671 1.83 12.90 24.09
C LYS A 671 0.65 12.40 23.23
N ASP A 672 -0.01 11.33 23.65
CA ASP A 672 -1.17 10.79 22.93
C ASP A 672 -2.40 11.70 23.10
N ASP A 673 -2.62 12.24 24.30
CA ASP A 673 -3.64 13.27 24.56
C ASP A 673 -3.37 14.53 23.71
N GLU A 674 -2.10 14.93 23.57
CA GLU A 674 -1.72 16.06 22.71
C GLU A 674 -2.02 15.79 21.23
N ARG A 675 -1.73 14.58 20.74
CA ARG A 675 -2.01 14.18 19.36
C ARG A 675 -3.50 14.13 19.07
N ILE A 676 -4.29 13.50 19.94
CA ILE A 676 -5.75 13.49 19.82
C ILE A 676 -6.30 14.92 19.82
N ASN A 677 -5.83 15.77 20.73
CA ASN A 677 -6.27 17.18 20.79
C ASN A 677 -5.95 17.93 19.49
N LEU A 678 -4.74 17.73 18.93
CA LEU A 678 -4.33 18.31 17.66
C LEU A 678 -5.25 17.86 16.52
N ILE A 679 -5.51 16.55 16.42
CA ILE A 679 -6.37 15.99 15.38
C ILE A 679 -7.80 16.54 15.49
N ALA A 680 -8.41 16.47 16.68
CA ALA A 680 -9.77 16.93 16.90
C ALA A 680 -9.94 18.43 16.60
N LYS A 681 -8.98 19.26 17.03
CA LYS A 681 -8.97 20.70 16.72
C LYS A 681 -8.80 20.96 15.22
N ALA A 682 -7.85 20.28 14.56
CA ALA A 682 -7.62 20.43 13.13
C ALA A 682 -8.85 20.03 12.30
N LEU A 683 -9.49 18.89 12.61
CA LEU A 683 -10.71 18.46 11.92
C LEU A 683 -11.89 19.39 12.15
N ARG A 684 -12.01 19.98 13.35
CA ARG A 684 -13.01 21.02 13.63
C ARG A 684 -12.77 22.27 12.80
N VAL A 685 -11.52 22.75 12.72
CA VAL A 685 -11.17 23.90 11.86
C VAL A 685 -11.46 23.59 10.40
N ARG A 686 -11.05 22.41 9.92
CA ARG A 686 -11.29 21.95 8.55
C ARG A 686 -12.77 22.00 8.18
N THR A 687 -13.62 21.52 9.09
CA THR A 687 -15.08 21.52 8.92
C THR A 687 -15.66 22.93 8.95
N ASN A 688 -15.29 23.75 9.94
CA ASN A 688 -15.84 25.09 10.12
C ASN A 688 -15.45 26.06 9.00
N HIS A 689 -14.27 25.88 8.40
CA HIS A 689 -13.77 26.74 7.32
C HIS A 689 -13.99 26.16 5.91
N ASN A 690 -14.65 25.01 5.78
CA ASN A 690 -14.94 24.34 4.50
C ASN A 690 -13.72 24.20 3.59
N LEU A 691 -12.68 23.51 4.07
CA LEU A 691 -11.39 23.49 3.39
C LEU A 691 -11.27 22.56 2.17
N ASP A 692 -12.31 21.81 1.80
CA ASP A 692 -12.21 20.82 0.73
C ASP A 692 -11.81 21.44 -0.62
N GLU A 693 -12.47 22.54 -1.00
CA GLU A 693 -12.25 23.25 -2.26
C GLU A 693 -11.52 24.58 -2.05
N ALA A 694 -10.93 24.78 -0.85
CA ALA A 694 -10.22 26.00 -0.51
C ALA A 694 -8.90 26.12 -1.29
N SER A 695 -8.61 27.33 -1.79
CA SER A 695 -7.35 27.65 -2.46
C SER A 695 -6.13 27.35 -1.59
N TYR A 696 -4.98 27.12 -2.22
CA TYR A 696 -3.72 26.84 -1.56
C TYR A 696 -2.68 27.93 -1.86
N LEU A 697 -2.03 28.46 -0.83
CA LEU A 697 -0.90 29.37 -0.96
C LEU A 697 0.21 29.02 0.03
N PRO A 698 1.50 29.01 -0.37
CA PRO A 698 2.60 28.82 0.58
C PRO A 698 2.75 30.04 1.50
N VAL A 699 3.13 29.78 2.75
CA VAL A 699 3.50 30.81 3.73
C VAL A 699 4.97 30.63 4.08
N MET A 700 5.79 31.64 3.77
CA MET A 700 7.25 31.57 3.89
C MET A 700 7.74 32.34 5.10
N ALA A 701 8.70 31.75 5.83
CA ALA A 701 9.45 32.44 6.87
C ALA A 701 10.63 33.24 6.28
N GLN A 702 11.17 34.18 7.08
CA GLN A 702 12.39 34.93 6.82
C GLN A 702 13.37 34.75 7.99
N GLY A 703 14.66 35.01 7.78
CA GLY A 703 15.71 34.83 8.80
C GLY A 703 16.53 33.55 8.64
N GLU A 704 17.43 33.30 9.60
CA GLU A 704 18.46 32.25 9.54
C GLU A 704 17.88 30.84 9.40
N LEU A 705 16.83 30.53 10.16
CA LEU A 705 16.20 29.20 10.21
C LEU A 705 14.90 29.13 9.39
N CYS A 706 14.69 30.02 8.42
CA CYS A 706 13.49 30.01 7.58
C CYS A 706 13.24 28.68 6.87
N ARG A 707 14.29 27.88 6.60
CA ARG A 707 14.19 26.55 5.96
C ARG A 707 13.71 25.44 6.91
N ALA A 708 13.67 25.71 8.21
CA ALA A 708 13.10 24.85 9.25
C ALA A 708 11.58 25.06 9.42
N VAL A 709 11.00 26.07 8.77
CA VAL A 709 9.55 26.31 8.73
C VAL A 709 8.97 25.79 7.41
N LEU A 710 7.84 25.08 7.50
CA LEU A 710 6.95 24.84 6.36
C LEU A 710 5.60 25.46 6.67
N GLY A 711 5.06 26.25 5.75
CA GLY A 711 3.83 27.00 5.98
C GLY A 711 2.89 26.98 4.77
N MET A 712 1.59 26.95 5.05
CA MET A 712 0.54 27.06 4.03
C MET A 712 -0.64 27.87 4.54
N MET A 713 -1.34 28.51 3.62
CA MET A 713 -2.64 29.14 3.82
C MET A 713 -3.66 28.41 2.97
N ARG A 714 -4.80 28.06 3.58
CA ARG A 714 -5.97 27.51 2.91
C ARG A 714 -7.09 28.55 2.88
N GLY A 715 -7.63 28.80 1.70
CA GLY A 715 -8.60 29.86 1.47
C GLY A 715 -7.99 31.23 1.81
N ASN A 716 -8.69 32.00 2.65
CA ASN A 716 -8.24 33.30 3.15
C ASN A 716 -8.28 33.40 4.68
N SER A 717 -8.50 32.27 5.37
CA SER A 717 -8.90 32.26 6.78
C SER A 717 -8.20 31.20 7.63
N VAL A 718 -7.39 30.31 7.05
CA VAL A 718 -6.65 29.28 7.80
C VAL A 718 -5.19 29.26 7.38
N ILE A 719 -4.27 29.35 8.34
CA ILE A 719 -2.83 29.20 8.14
C ILE A 719 -2.33 28.04 9.00
N THR A 720 -1.51 27.17 8.41
CA THR A 720 -0.84 26.08 9.11
C THR A 720 0.67 26.27 8.97
N LEU A 721 1.38 26.29 10.09
CA LEU A 721 2.84 26.39 10.14
C LEU A 721 3.37 25.21 10.94
N VAL A 722 4.44 24.58 10.46
CA VAL A 722 5.06 23.43 11.13
C VAL A 722 6.58 23.52 11.11
N THR A 723 7.21 22.89 12.12
CA THR A 723 8.66 22.72 12.22
C THR A 723 9.08 21.47 11.48
N ARG A 724 9.96 21.61 10.48
CA ARG A 724 10.48 20.49 9.68
C ARG A 724 11.92 20.07 10.01
N ARG A 725 12.59 20.81 10.90
CA ARG A 725 13.99 20.61 11.31
C ARG A 725 14.21 20.88 12.80
N PRO A 726 13.54 20.11 13.67
CA PRO A 726 13.48 20.43 15.09
C PRO A 726 14.84 20.37 15.80
N LEU A 727 15.66 19.34 15.55
CA LEU A 727 16.99 19.23 16.17
C LEU A 727 17.96 20.31 15.65
N THR A 728 17.83 20.73 14.39
CA THR A 728 18.58 21.89 13.86
C THR A 728 18.22 23.15 14.62
N VAL A 729 16.93 23.39 14.88
CA VAL A 729 16.46 24.56 15.66
C VAL A 729 16.95 24.48 17.10
N GLU A 730 16.88 23.30 17.72
CA GLU A 730 17.38 23.08 19.07
C GLU A 730 18.88 23.35 19.19
N ARG A 731 19.70 22.78 18.29
CA ARG A 731 21.16 22.96 18.28
C ARG A 731 21.58 24.41 17.98
N ALA A 732 20.74 25.19 17.31
CA ALA A 732 20.95 26.62 17.12
C ALA A 732 20.60 27.47 18.37
N GLY A 733 20.07 26.86 19.42
CA GLY A 733 19.60 27.56 20.63
C GLY A 733 18.20 28.17 20.48
N GLY A 734 17.41 27.70 19.51
CA GLY A 734 16.07 28.19 19.19
C GLY A 734 16.00 28.90 17.84
N TRP A 735 14.89 29.57 17.57
CA TRP A 735 14.56 30.11 16.23
C TRP A 735 15.37 31.34 15.78
N GLY A 736 16.21 31.91 16.64
CA GLY A 736 17.03 33.08 16.30
C GLY A 736 16.21 34.30 15.86
N ASP A 737 16.58 34.88 14.72
CA ASP A 737 15.89 36.04 14.10
C ASP A 737 14.75 35.64 13.15
N THR A 738 14.35 34.36 13.14
CA THR A 738 13.36 33.85 12.18
C THR A 738 11.98 34.45 12.43
N THR A 739 11.35 35.00 11.39
CA THR A 739 10.02 35.62 11.45
C THR A 739 9.08 35.03 10.40
N ILE A 740 7.77 35.17 10.65
CA ILE A 740 6.70 34.87 9.71
C ILE A 740 5.85 36.14 9.58
N THR A 741 5.63 36.59 8.35
CA THR A 741 4.71 37.69 8.06
C THR A 741 3.32 37.13 7.77
N LEU A 742 2.36 37.41 8.65
CA LEU A 742 0.97 37.02 8.47
C LEU A 742 0.25 38.02 7.54
N PRO A 743 -0.70 37.56 6.71
CA PRO A 743 -1.57 38.46 5.94
C PRO A 743 -2.39 39.36 6.86
N ASP A 744 -2.84 40.50 6.33
CA ASP A 744 -3.64 41.48 7.07
C ASP A 744 -4.83 40.84 7.79
N GLY A 745 -4.91 41.09 9.09
CA GLY A 745 -5.95 40.58 9.97
C GLY A 745 -5.40 40.15 11.33
N LEU A 746 -6.32 39.81 12.22
CA LEU A 746 -6.00 39.25 13.52
C LEU A 746 -6.26 37.73 13.46
N TRP A 747 -5.26 36.95 13.88
CA TRP A 747 -5.25 35.50 13.74
C TRP A 747 -5.21 34.85 15.12
N GLU A 748 -6.13 33.92 15.38
CA GLU A 748 -6.18 33.14 16.62
C GLU A 748 -5.50 31.78 16.42
N ASP A 749 -4.61 31.40 17.33
CA ASP A 749 -4.07 30.04 17.38
C ASP A 749 -5.07 29.07 17.99
N GLN A 750 -5.50 28.11 17.19
CA GLN A 750 -6.47 27.09 17.60
C GLN A 750 -5.83 26.02 18.49
N LEU A 751 -4.51 25.80 18.41
CA LEU A 751 -3.80 24.84 19.26
C LEU A 751 -3.50 25.41 20.64
N THR A 752 -3.17 26.70 20.71
CA THR A 752 -2.82 27.44 21.94
C THR A 752 -3.91 28.41 22.36
N SER A 753 -4.64 28.12 23.43
CA SER A 753 -5.83 28.89 23.82
C SER A 753 -5.49 30.34 24.18
N GLY A 754 -6.16 31.29 23.50
CA GLY A 754 -6.03 32.73 23.78
C GLY A 754 -4.85 33.44 23.11
N SER A 755 -4.04 32.71 22.32
CA SER A 755 -2.92 33.29 21.58
C SER A 755 -3.40 33.96 20.29
N MET A 756 -3.06 35.24 20.13
CA MET A 756 -3.49 36.09 19.03
C MET A 756 -2.29 36.72 18.34
N TRP A 757 -2.28 36.74 17.00
CA TRP A 757 -1.14 37.14 16.19
C TRP A 757 -1.55 38.07 15.04
N GLN A 758 -0.67 39.00 14.68
CA GLN A 758 -0.87 39.92 13.55
C GLN A 758 0.48 40.43 13.03
N GLY A 759 0.56 40.73 11.73
CA GLY A 759 1.75 41.33 11.12
C GLY A 759 2.96 40.38 11.11
N GLU A 760 4.15 40.93 11.34
CA GLU A 760 5.39 40.16 11.47
C GLU A 760 5.52 39.60 12.89
N VAL A 761 5.70 38.28 12.99
CA VAL A 761 5.75 37.55 14.26
C VAL A 761 7.02 36.72 14.31
N LYS A 762 7.66 36.62 15.47
CA LYS A 762 8.84 35.76 15.66
C LYS A 762 8.42 34.29 15.69
N ALA A 763 9.19 33.45 15.03
CA ALA A 763 9.01 32.00 15.08
C ALA A 763 9.15 31.45 16.51
N THR A 764 10.03 32.03 17.34
CA THR A 764 10.15 31.69 18.77
C THR A 764 8.84 31.82 19.51
N ASP A 765 8.06 32.86 19.23
CA ASP A 765 6.81 33.13 19.93
C ASP A 765 5.70 32.21 19.39
N LEU A 766 5.63 32.04 18.07
CA LEU A 766 4.65 31.18 17.40
C LEU A 766 4.78 29.70 17.76
N PHE A 767 6.00 29.16 17.78
CA PHE A 767 6.23 27.73 17.99
C PHE A 767 6.52 27.36 19.45
N SER A 768 6.45 28.34 20.38
CA SER A 768 6.94 28.25 21.76
C SER A 768 6.47 27.03 22.55
N GLU A 769 5.29 26.47 22.26
CA GLU A 769 4.74 25.33 22.99
C GLU A 769 4.86 23.98 22.26
N ARG A 770 4.66 23.93 20.94
CA ARG A 770 4.32 22.66 20.26
C ARG A 770 4.98 22.42 18.90
N GLY A 771 5.84 23.31 18.39
CA GLY A 771 6.47 23.11 17.07
C GLY A 771 5.50 23.12 15.87
N GLN A 772 4.19 23.20 16.09
CA GLN A 772 3.13 23.40 15.10
C GLN A 772 2.20 24.55 15.52
N VAL A 773 1.62 25.22 14.54
CA VAL A 773 0.65 26.31 14.73
C VAL A 773 -0.49 26.16 13.73
N LEU A 774 -1.73 26.30 14.21
CA LEU A 774 -2.93 26.35 13.38
C LEU A 774 -3.68 27.65 13.64
N LEU A 775 -3.55 28.60 12.74
CA LEU A 775 -4.14 29.93 12.85
C LEU A 775 -5.45 30.02 12.08
N THR A 776 -6.48 30.60 12.69
CA THR A 776 -7.71 31.00 12.00
C THR A 776 -7.89 32.51 12.06
N LYS A 777 -8.31 33.10 10.94
CA LYS A 777 -8.58 34.54 10.86
C LYS A 777 -9.87 34.88 11.61
N LEU A 778 -9.82 35.86 12.50
CA LEU A 778 -11.03 36.40 13.11
C LEU A 778 -11.80 37.26 12.09
N ALA A 779 -13.13 37.12 12.15
CA ALA A 779 -14.08 37.80 11.26
C ALA A 779 -14.14 39.32 11.51
#